data_AF-A0A1N6DIL1-F1
#
_entry.id   AF-A0A1N6DIL1-F1
#
_cell.length_a   1.000
_cell.length_b   1.000
_cell.length_c   1.000
_cell.angle_alpha   90.00
_cell.angle_beta   90.00
_cell.angle_gamma   90.00
#
_symmetry.space_group_name_H-M   'P 1'
#
loop_
_entity.id
_entity.type
_entity.pdbx_description
1 polymer ?
#
loop_
_entity_poly.entity_id
_entity_poly.type
_entity_poly.pdbx_seq_one_letter_code
_entity_poly.pdbx_strand_id
1 'polypeptide(L)'
;MAEPRTGDLNLSHYSRKLTDVGGTLVRLEAAPSATVVIPVFNGGEVVRACVAAVRAHSYGRRVVVIDDGSTDPLTLDILAEAEHNGVEVVRNQENIGYTRTANRGFDLTGDDDLILLNSDTIVGPLWIERLRWVAYSRNSVASVSGVSDNAGAFAMPVAGQLNDWPLASEPEACARFVAQNVQTFSVTAPTGHGFCWYLRRDAIEAVGRLDEHAFPRGYGEENDWSMRAVAGGMEHLLAPQVFVQHAQAVSFGSSRQALMAEARETLGVLHPSYRRLVREWLDSGPMLKLRDEFETVRANSSESRALPRTLYVIHQSGGGTPQTNQDLMDALDDEQEGFLLVARDNYVRLERRTAGTAVLLEEWRPAERFSIRDTWRPDYAEVLASWIMKYAIELIHVRHLIGQPLLTLPRVAKTLGVPFILSTHDFYYVCPSIHLLDENLKFCGGVCTPGAGQCRLPNRFTRGAPNLKHEWIGEWRDRADELFGASRHIVATTTSAAGIYAENFPDHASKLILIEHGRDLSTNWDTVRSGRERRPGPLRIACPARWDVHKGIDYLRSLVELTSPDVEWHILGERAEQIGGQNVVLHGEYNRDSLRPLVDEIDPDFIGLFSIWPETYSHTLTEAWALGIPVLATDIGAVADRIRAHGGGHLVPVDSPAAAAEYLLQQNLIDEAAVLRNSARTSIRTREAMAQDYARVYRETRIPRSYPELLVTQ
;
A
#
# COMPACT_ATOMS: atom_id res chain seq x y z
N MET A 1 16.85 53.42 -23.12
CA MET A 1 16.09 53.64 -21.87
C MET A 1 14.68 53.11 -22.06
N ALA A 2 14.47 51.88 -21.58
CA ALA A 2 13.18 51.34 -21.14
C ALA A 2 13.58 50.24 -20.15
N GLU A 3 13.45 50.53 -18.85
CA GLU A 3 13.68 49.56 -17.79
C GLU A 3 12.68 48.41 -17.95
N PRO A 4 13.11 47.13 -17.87
CA PRO A 4 12.17 46.04 -17.72
C PRO A 4 11.53 46.20 -16.35
N ARG A 5 10.20 46.32 -16.32
CA ARG A 5 9.43 46.24 -15.08
C ARG A 5 9.68 44.86 -14.49
N THR A 6 10.58 44.77 -13.52
CA THR A 6 10.64 43.66 -12.58
C THR A 6 9.28 43.64 -11.90
N GLY A 7 8.39 42.75 -12.33
CA GLY A 7 7.14 42.51 -11.64
C GLY A 7 7.49 42.20 -10.20
N ASP A 8 6.90 42.94 -9.26
CA ASP A 8 6.97 42.60 -7.85
C ASP A 8 6.58 41.12 -7.74
N LEU A 9 7.53 40.28 -7.33
CA LEU A 9 7.24 38.95 -6.83
C LEU A 9 6.20 39.18 -5.74
N ASN A 10 4.93 38.92 -6.05
CA ASN A 10 3.84 39.21 -5.15
C ASN A 10 3.83 38.13 -4.05
N LEU A 11 4.74 38.28 -3.08
CA LEU A 11 4.94 37.39 -1.94
C LEU A 11 3.71 37.31 -1.01
N SER A 12 2.64 38.08 -1.29
CA SER A 12 1.41 38.13 -0.50
C SER A 12 0.43 36.99 -0.77
N HIS A 13 0.66 36.15 -1.78
CA HIS A 13 -0.23 35.04 -2.10
C HIS A 13 0.37 33.64 -1.81
N TYR A 14 -0.46 32.80 -1.20
CA TYR A 14 -0.43 31.32 -1.18
C TYR A 14 0.34 30.62 -0.05
N SER A 15 -0.39 30.27 1.02
CA SER A 15 -0.42 28.87 1.47
C SER A 15 -1.70 28.24 0.91
N ARG A 16 -1.59 27.14 0.17
CA ARG A 16 -2.76 26.36 -0.28
C ARG A 16 -2.85 25.09 0.57
N LYS A 17 -4.08 24.66 0.85
CA LYS A 17 -4.30 23.34 1.45
C LYS A 17 -4.11 22.27 0.36
N LEU A 18 -3.73 21.05 0.77
CA LEU A 18 -3.62 19.88 -0.11
C LEU A 18 -4.87 19.56 -0.94
N THR A 19 -6.03 20.15 -0.60
CA THR A 19 -7.31 19.99 -1.29
C THR A 19 -7.49 20.91 -2.51
N ASP A 20 -6.63 21.93 -2.69
CA ASP A 20 -6.80 22.96 -3.74
C ASP A 20 -5.99 22.68 -5.02
N VAL A 21 -5.55 21.43 -5.21
CA VAL A 21 -4.59 20.99 -6.23
C VAL A 21 -5.23 20.35 -7.46
N GLY A 22 -6.45 20.77 -7.83
CA GLY A 22 -7.19 20.19 -8.95
C GLY A 22 -6.37 20.06 -10.24
N GLY A 23 -6.39 18.87 -10.85
CA GLY A 23 -5.66 18.57 -12.08
C GLY A 23 -4.17 18.25 -11.89
N THR A 24 -3.70 18.09 -10.65
CA THR A 24 -2.30 17.73 -10.38
C THR A 24 -2.02 16.31 -10.82
N LEU A 25 -2.96 15.37 -10.60
CA LEU A 25 -2.76 13.99 -11.06
C LEU A 25 -2.62 13.94 -12.58
N VAL A 26 -3.46 14.66 -13.31
CA VAL A 26 -3.38 14.75 -14.79
C VAL A 26 -2.03 15.31 -15.24
N ARG A 27 -1.54 16.37 -14.59
CA ARG A 27 -0.21 16.92 -14.89
C ARG A 27 0.91 15.94 -14.58
N LEU A 28 0.78 15.19 -13.48
CA LEU A 28 1.77 14.20 -13.06
C LEU A 28 1.79 12.95 -13.95
N GLU A 29 0.65 12.56 -14.53
CA GLU A 29 0.57 11.48 -15.54
C GLU A 29 1.28 11.86 -16.84
N ALA A 30 1.27 13.14 -17.21
CA ALA A 30 1.96 13.67 -18.38
C ALA A 30 3.42 14.09 -18.09
N ALA A 31 3.84 14.07 -16.82
CA ALA A 31 5.16 14.49 -16.41
C ALA A 31 6.24 13.47 -16.83
N PRO A 32 7.44 13.94 -17.24
CA PRO A 32 8.61 13.09 -17.36
C PRO A 32 8.92 12.33 -16.06
N SER A 33 9.77 11.30 -16.18
CA SER A 33 10.40 10.69 -15.02
C SER A 33 11.36 11.69 -14.36
N ALA A 34 11.86 11.36 -13.16
CA ALA A 34 12.85 12.15 -12.47
C ALA A 34 14.13 11.33 -12.24
N THR A 35 15.28 11.90 -12.60
CA THR A 35 16.60 11.34 -12.34
C THR A 35 17.27 12.06 -11.17
N VAL A 36 17.76 11.31 -10.19
CA VAL A 36 18.55 11.86 -9.07
C VAL A 36 20.00 11.96 -9.48
N VAL A 37 20.60 13.13 -9.33
CA VAL A 37 22.02 13.37 -9.58
C VAL A 37 22.71 13.81 -8.29
N ILE A 38 23.79 13.12 -7.95
CA ILE A 38 24.57 13.35 -6.73
C ILE A 38 26.03 13.66 -7.10
N PRO A 39 26.42 14.94 -7.18
CA PRO A 39 27.83 15.33 -7.28
C PRO A 39 28.59 14.92 -6.01
N VAL A 40 29.72 14.23 -6.15
CA VAL A 40 30.54 13.73 -5.04
C VAL A 40 31.98 14.18 -5.22
N PHE A 41 32.60 14.69 -4.16
CA PHE A 41 34.05 14.88 -4.09
C PHE A 41 34.54 14.55 -2.69
N ASN A 42 35.16 13.37 -2.53
CA ASN A 42 35.47 12.77 -1.24
C ASN A 42 34.22 12.70 -0.33
N GLY A 43 34.41 12.53 0.98
CA GLY A 43 33.35 12.60 1.99
C GLY A 43 33.12 11.31 2.77
N GLY A 44 33.66 10.18 2.31
CA GLY A 44 33.69 8.93 3.08
C GLY A 44 32.32 8.54 3.62
N GLU A 45 32.19 8.45 4.95
CA GLU A 45 30.96 8.00 5.62
C GLU A 45 29.72 8.86 5.33
N VAL A 46 29.84 10.17 5.10
CA VAL A 46 28.64 10.97 4.75
C VAL A 46 28.11 10.61 3.36
N VAL A 47 29.00 10.25 2.42
CA VAL A 47 28.61 9.76 1.09
C VAL A 47 27.98 8.38 1.20
N ARG A 48 28.53 7.49 2.04
CA ARG A 48 27.95 6.17 2.32
C ARG A 48 26.50 6.30 2.78
N ALA A 49 26.25 7.17 3.76
CA ALA A 49 24.92 7.40 4.31
C ALA A 49 23.96 7.95 3.25
N CYS A 50 24.40 8.93 2.44
CA CYS A 50 23.58 9.50 1.36
C CYS A 50 23.20 8.45 0.30
N VAL A 51 24.18 7.72 -0.23
CA VAL A 51 23.93 6.68 -1.25
C VAL A 51 23.03 5.58 -0.71
N ALA A 52 23.24 5.14 0.54
CA ALA A 52 22.39 4.13 1.18
C ALA A 52 20.93 4.61 1.29
N ALA A 53 20.71 5.84 1.76
CA ALA A 53 19.37 6.42 1.92
C ALA A 53 18.65 6.62 0.57
N VAL A 54 19.37 7.12 -0.45
CA VAL A 54 18.81 7.29 -1.79
C VAL A 54 18.43 5.93 -2.38
N ARG A 55 19.27 4.90 -2.24
CA ARG A 55 18.95 3.53 -2.69
C ARG A 55 17.72 2.96 -1.99
N ALA A 56 17.61 3.17 -0.67
CA ALA A 56 16.48 2.66 0.12
C ALA A 56 15.14 3.33 -0.25
N HIS A 57 15.16 4.61 -0.64
CA HIS A 57 13.94 5.42 -0.81
C HIS A 57 13.69 5.93 -2.23
N SER A 58 14.44 5.47 -3.23
CA SER A 58 14.31 5.87 -4.63
C SER A 58 14.22 4.67 -5.58
N TYR A 59 13.67 3.55 -5.11
CA TYR A 59 13.57 2.32 -5.91
C TYR A 59 12.81 2.55 -7.22
N GLY A 60 13.33 1.99 -8.31
CA GLY A 60 12.77 2.16 -9.65
C GLY A 60 13.02 3.54 -10.27
N ARG A 61 13.75 4.42 -9.59
CA ARG A 61 14.24 5.70 -10.13
C ARG A 61 15.68 5.56 -10.59
N ARG A 62 16.06 6.34 -11.59
CA ARG A 62 17.45 6.44 -12.03
C ARG A 62 18.23 7.32 -11.06
N VAL A 63 19.38 6.81 -10.60
CA VAL A 63 20.28 7.51 -9.68
C VAL A 63 21.66 7.55 -10.33
N VAL A 64 22.18 8.75 -10.50
CA VAL A 64 23.49 9.03 -11.11
C VAL A 64 24.36 9.73 -10.09
N VAL A 65 25.46 9.09 -9.70
CA VAL A 65 26.49 9.69 -8.87
C VAL A 65 27.61 10.18 -9.78
N ILE A 66 27.97 11.46 -9.66
CA ILE A 66 29.06 12.05 -10.44
C ILE A 66 30.25 12.29 -9.52
N ASP A 67 31.24 11.43 -9.60
CA ASP A 67 32.50 11.56 -8.89
C ASP A 67 33.38 12.64 -9.55
N ASP A 68 33.59 13.74 -8.84
CA ASP A 68 34.37 14.89 -9.26
C ASP A 68 35.88 14.71 -8.98
N GLY A 69 36.41 13.53 -9.33
CA GLY A 69 37.81 13.20 -9.15
C GLY A 69 38.20 12.98 -7.68
N SER A 70 37.40 12.22 -6.93
CA SER A 70 37.71 11.87 -5.54
C SER A 70 39.06 11.17 -5.41
N THR A 71 39.78 11.50 -4.33
CA THR A 71 41.10 10.91 -4.00
C THR A 71 41.08 10.15 -2.69
N ASP A 72 40.01 10.29 -1.91
CA ASP A 72 39.78 9.55 -0.68
C ASP A 72 39.47 8.07 -0.98
N PRO A 73 40.30 7.11 -0.52
CA PRO A 73 40.10 5.68 -0.79
C PRO A 73 38.73 5.17 -0.34
N LEU A 74 38.24 5.62 0.82
CA LEU A 74 36.95 5.19 1.35
C LEU A 74 35.80 5.60 0.42
N THR A 75 35.80 6.86 -0.04
CA THR A 75 34.83 7.34 -1.03
C THR A 75 34.87 6.51 -2.31
N LEU A 76 36.05 6.21 -2.84
CA LEU A 76 36.20 5.41 -4.07
C LEU A 76 35.64 3.99 -3.90
N ASP A 77 35.89 3.35 -2.75
CA ASP A 77 35.36 2.02 -2.42
C ASP A 77 33.82 2.05 -2.33
N ILE A 78 33.25 3.06 -1.67
CA ILE A 78 31.79 3.26 -1.56
C ILE A 78 31.16 3.40 -2.95
N LEU A 79 31.77 4.18 -3.84
CA LEU A 79 31.25 4.39 -5.18
C LEU A 79 31.34 3.12 -6.03
N ALA A 80 32.42 2.34 -5.90
CA ALA A 80 32.53 1.03 -6.55
C ALA A 80 31.47 0.04 -6.05
N GLU A 81 31.20 0.02 -4.74
CA GLU A 81 30.13 -0.78 -4.13
C GLU A 81 28.74 -0.33 -4.65
N ALA A 82 28.50 0.98 -4.74
CA ALA A 82 27.25 1.53 -5.27
C ALA A 82 27.02 1.11 -6.73
N GLU A 83 28.08 1.18 -7.56
CA GLU A 83 28.07 0.77 -8.96
C GLU A 83 27.75 -0.73 -9.11
N HIS A 84 28.37 -1.58 -8.29
CA HIS A 84 28.07 -3.01 -8.25
C HIS A 84 26.60 -3.29 -7.89
N ASN A 85 26.00 -2.39 -7.10
CA ASN A 85 24.63 -2.48 -6.61
C ASN A 85 23.61 -1.71 -7.46
N GLY A 86 23.97 -1.37 -8.70
CA GLY A 86 23.05 -0.83 -9.72
C GLY A 86 22.91 0.70 -9.75
N VAL A 87 23.75 1.44 -9.03
CA VAL A 87 23.82 2.91 -9.14
C VAL A 87 24.71 3.30 -10.33
N GLU A 88 24.29 4.27 -11.14
CA GLU A 88 25.13 4.76 -12.24
C GLU A 88 26.22 5.68 -11.68
N VAL A 89 27.50 5.36 -11.90
CA VAL A 89 28.63 6.17 -11.41
C VAL A 89 29.42 6.74 -12.58
N VAL A 90 29.43 8.06 -12.71
CA VAL A 90 30.17 8.80 -13.74
C VAL A 90 31.35 9.51 -13.09
N ARG A 91 32.55 9.36 -13.67
CA ARG A 91 33.79 9.91 -13.08
C ARG A 91 34.35 11.04 -13.92
N ASN A 92 34.77 12.14 -13.27
CA ASN A 92 35.63 13.16 -13.85
C ASN A 92 37.10 12.71 -13.76
N GLN A 93 37.96 13.19 -14.67
CA GLN A 93 39.40 12.92 -14.61
C GLN A 93 40.10 13.70 -13.50
N GLU A 94 39.59 14.88 -13.18
CA GLU A 94 40.09 15.78 -12.15
C GLU A 94 38.90 16.49 -11.49
N ASN A 95 39.12 17.13 -10.34
CA ASN A 95 38.10 17.97 -9.72
C ASN A 95 37.89 19.24 -10.57
N ILE A 96 36.77 19.26 -11.29
CA ILE A 96 36.35 20.38 -12.12
C ILE A 96 35.41 21.33 -11.36
N GLY A 97 35.10 21.08 -10.09
CA GLY A 97 34.31 21.96 -9.26
C GLY A 97 32.80 21.71 -9.38
N TYR A 98 32.09 21.98 -8.28
CA TYR A 98 30.68 21.63 -8.10
C TYR A 98 29.79 22.03 -9.27
N THR A 99 29.84 23.30 -9.70
CA THR A 99 28.90 23.80 -10.72
C THR A 99 29.08 23.12 -12.07
N ARG A 100 30.32 22.85 -12.49
CA ARG A 100 30.57 22.10 -13.74
C ARG A 100 30.15 20.65 -13.61
N THR A 101 30.41 20.04 -12.46
CA THR A 101 29.96 18.67 -12.16
C THR A 101 28.43 18.56 -12.13
N ALA A 102 27.74 19.53 -11.52
CA ALA A 102 26.29 19.64 -11.54
C ALA A 102 25.76 19.85 -12.98
N ASN A 103 26.41 20.70 -13.78
CA ASN A 103 26.05 20.89 -15.20
C ASN A 103 26.23 19.61 -16.04
N ARG A 104 27.20 18.75 -15.73
CA ARG A 104 27.24 17.39 -16.33
C ARG A 104 25.99 16.59 -15.98
N GLY A 105 25.48 16.75 -14.76
CA GLY A 105 24.20 16.22 -14.33
C GLY A 105 23.03 16.64 -15.20
N PHE A 106 22.91 17.94 -15.51
CA PHE A 106 21.87 18.47 -16.41
C PHE A 106 21.85 17.80 -17.79
N ASP A 107 23.01 17.35 -18.26
CA ASP A 107 23.15 16.66 -19.55
C ASP A 107 22.80 15.17 -19.44
N LEU A 108 23.19 14.54 -18.34
CA LEU A 108 22.98 13.12 -18.11
C LEU A 108 21.52 12.75 -17.86
N THR A 109 20.68 13.69 -17.39
CA THR A 109 19.25 13.43 -17.16
C THR A 109 18.44 13.29 -18.45
N GLY A 110 18.92 13.81 -19.58
CA GLY A 110 18.18 13.77 -20.84
C GLY A 110 16.81 14.43 -20.72
N ASP A 111 15.75 13.70 -21.09
CA ASP A 111 14.36 14.17 -21.07
C ASP A 111 13.70 14.09 -19.67
N ASP A 112 14.40 13.54 -18.67
CA ASP A 112 13.89 13.48 -17.30
C ASP A 112 13.98 14.85 -16.60
N ASP A 113 13.07 15.06 -15.64
CA ASP A 113 13.24 16.05 -14.59
C ASP A 113 14.51 15.73 -13.79
N LEU A 114 15.17 16.77 -13.25
CA LEU A 114 16.42 16.64 -12.50
C LEU A 114 16.17 16.82 -11.01
N ILE A 115 16.70 15.92 -10.19
CA ILE A 115 16.86 16.15 -8.76
C ILE A 115 18.34 16.27 -8.46
N LEU A 116 18.82 17.49 -8.21
CA LEU A 116 20.17 17.71 -7.72
C LEU A 116 20.17 17.54 -6.19
N LEU A 117 20.96 16.59 -5.71
CA LEU A 117 21.05 16.24 -4.29
C LEU A 117 22.51 16.30 -3.83
N ASN A 118 22.75 16.95 -2.69
CA ASN A 118 24.09 16.98 -2.12
C ASN A 118 24.49 15.61 -1.53
N SER A 119 25.78 15.29 -1.61
CA SER A 119 26.33 14.00 -1.18
C SER A 119 26.39 13.79 0.35
N ASP A 120 25.99 14.77 1.15
CA ASP A 120 25.99 14.74 2.61
C ASP A 120 24.56 14.87 3.20
N THR A 121 23.58 14.35 2.45
CA THR A 121 22.16 14.38 2.81
C THR A 121 21.60 12.99 3.07
N ILE A 122 20.59 12.90 3.91
CA ILE A 122 19.85 11.66 4.19
C ILE A 122 18.37 11.91 3.93
N VAL A 123 17.84 11.26 2.90
CA VAL A 123 16.44 11.36 2.45
C VAL A 123 15.57 10.31 3.13
N GLY A 124 14.26 10.56 3.19
CA GLY A 124 13.27 9.64 3.75
C GLY A 124 12.33 9.02 2.72
N PRO A 125 11.35 8.22 3.17
CA PRO A 125 10.40 7.52 2.30
C PRO A 125 9.59 8.50 1.44
N LEU A 126 9.32 8.15 0.17
CA LEU A 126 8.48 8.92 -0.78
C LEU A 126 8.89 10.39 -0.96
N TRP A 127 10.17 10.72 -0.77
CA TRP A 127 10.67 12.10 -0.91
C TRP A 127 10.54 12.62 -2.35
N ILE A 128 10.88 11.80 -3.35
CA ILE A 128 10.74 12.13 -4.78
C ILE A 128 9.28 12.34 -5.13
N GLU A 129 8.41 11.43 -4.71
CA GLU A 129 6.98 11.45 -5.00
C GLU A 129 6.32 12.73 -4.46
N ARG A 130 6.72 13.17 -3.26
CA ARG A 130 6.26 14.44 -2.67
C ARG A 130 6.81 15.66 -3.40
N LEU A 131 8.09 15.67 -3.78
CA LEU A 131 8.66 16.76 -4.59
C LEU A 131 7.92 16.87 -5.93
N ARG A 132 7.71 15.75 -6.62
CA ARG A 132 6.96 15.68 -7.89
C ARG A 132 5.54 16.18 -7.75
N TRP A 133 4.83 15.74 -6.71
CA TRP A 133 3.47 16.17 -6.45
C TRP A 133 3.36 17.70 -6.23
N VAL A 134 4.35 18.32 -5.56
CA VAL A 134 4.42 19.78 -5.42
C VAL A 134 4.83 20.45 -6.75
N ALA A 135 5.77 19.87 -7.49
CA ALA A 135 6.29 20.40 -8.76
C ALA A 135 5.21 20.50 -9.83
N TYR A 136 4.33 19.50 -9.91
CA TYR A 136 3.23 19.45 -10.89
C TYR A 136 1.90 20.02 -10.35
N SER A 137 1.93 20.65 -9.17
CA SER A 137 0.73 21.28 -8.58
C SER A 137 0.15 22.40 -9.45
N ARG A 138 1.00 23.10 -10.22
CA ARG A 138 0.62 24.14 -11.20
C ARG A 138 1.69 24.35 -12.26
N ASN A 139 1.29 24.87 -13.41
CA ASN A 139 2.17 25.00 -14.59
C ASN A 139 3.37 25.94 -14.38
N SER A 140 3.24 26.96 -13.52
CA SER A 140 4.26 28.00 -13.31
C SER A 140 5.50 27.53 -12.55
N VAL A 141 5.47 26.35 -11.92
CA VAL A 141 6.58 25.89 -11.07
C VAL A 141 7.78 25.54 -11.93
N ALA A 142 8.94 26.16 -11.67
CA ALA A 142 10.23 25.77 -12.23
C ALA A 142 10.93 24.72 -11.38
N SER A 143 10.92 24.90 -10.07
CA SER A 143 11.64 24.02 -9.16
C SER A 143 10.97 23.88 -7.79
N VAL A 144 11.33 22.81 -7.09
CA VAL A 144 10.89 22.54 -5.71
C VAL A 144 12.08 22.15 -4.85
N SER A 145 12.18 22.68 -3.63
CA SER A 145 13.17 22.25 -2.64
C SER A 145 12.50 21.68 -1.40
N GLY A 146 13.17 20.72 -0.76
CA GLY A 146 12.80 20.24 0.58
C GLY A 146 13.15 21.24 1.69
N VAL A 147 12.97 20.82 2.92
CA VAL A 147 13.47 21.49 4.14
C VAL A 147 14.52 20.61 4.83
N SER A 148 15.25 21.16 5.79
CA SER A 148 16.32 20.45 6.50
C SER A 148 16.47 20.90 7.95
N ASP A 149 17.18 20.12 8.75
CA ASP A 149 17.73 20.53 10.04
C ASP A 149 18.80 21.61 9.88
N ASN A 150 19.53 21.61 8.76
CA ASN A 150 20.65 22.51 8.51
C ASN A 150 20.78 22.89 7.02
N ALA A 151 19.98 23.84 6.54
CA ALA A 151 20.05 24.32 5.14
C ALA A 151 19.83 25.83 5.00
N GLY A 152 20.60 26.66 5.70
CA GLY A 152 20.55 28.11 5.55
C GLY A 152 19.12 28.66 5.72
N ALA A 153 18.58 29.31 4.69
CA ALA A 153 17.22 29.87 4.72
C ALA A 153 16.10 28.81 4.77
N PHE A 154 16.42 27.56 4.42
CA PHE A 154 15.54 26.38 4.36
C PHE A 154 15.67 25.49 5.61
N ALA A 155 16.53 25.87 6.56
CA ALA A 155 16.62 25.20 7.85
C ALA A 155 15.35 25.47 8.67
N MET A 156 14.80 24.42 9.30
CA MET A 156 13.58 24.49 10.09
C MET A 156 13.82 24.00 11.53
N PRO A 157 13.18 24.63 12.53
CA PRO A 157 12.33 25.82 12.43
C PRO A 157 13.13 27.13 12.31
N VAL A 158 14.41 27.17 12.73
CA VAL A 158 15.22 28.39 12.72
C VAL A 158 16.20 28.40 11.56
N ALA A 159 16.12 29.43 10.72
CA ALA A 159 17.03 29.59 9.59
C ALA A 159 18.47 29.93 10.00
N GLY A 160 19.44 29.46 9.22
CA GLY A 160 20.85 29.84 9.32
C GLY A 160 21.64 29.11 10.39
N GLN A 161 21.05 28.12 11.06
CA GLN A 161 21.71 27.31 12.09
C GLN A 161 21.32 25.83 11.97
N LEU A 162 22.10 24.98 12.66
CA LEU A 162 21.72 23.60 12.92
C LEU A 162 20.55 23.57 13.92
N ASN A 163 19.49 22.84 13.57
CA ASN A 163 18.33 22.64 14.43
C ASN A 163 18.36 21.21 14.96
N ASP A 164 18.33 21.05 16.29
CA ASP A 164 18.17 19.74 16.88
C ASP A 164 16.76 19.23 16.59
N TRP A 165 16.68 18.05 15.96
CA TRP A 165 15.43 17.36 15.68
C TRP A 165 15.30 16.07 16.50
N PRO A 166 14.09 15.74 16.99
CA PRO A 166 13.79 14.43 17.53
C PRO A 166 14.07 13.35 16.49
N LEU A 167 14.50 12.17 16.96
CA LEU A 167 14.84 11.03 16.10
C LEU A 167 15.96 11.35 15.09
N ALA A 168 16.82 12.35 15.33
CA ALA A 168 17.94 12.67 14.43
C ALA A 168 18.96 11.53 14.27
N SER A 169 18.97 10.55 15.19
CA SER A 169 19.72 9.29 15.06
C SER A 169 19.03 8.25 14.16
N GLU A 170 17.77 8.49 13.80
CA GLU A 170 16.92 7.66 12.94
C GLU A 170 16.34 8.56 11.82
N PRO A 171 17.16 8.97 10.83
CA PRO A 171 16.78 9.98 9.83
C PRO A 171 15.49 9.65 9.08
N GLU A 172 15.26 8.36 8.78
CA GLU A 172 14.04 7.88 8.13
C GLU A 172 12.80 8.16 8.99
N ALA A 173 12.87 7.87 10.30
CA ALA A 173 11.79 8.11 11.23
C ALA A 173 11.54 9.61 11.44
N CYS A 174 12.60 10.42 11.45
CA CYS A 174 12.48 11.88 11.49
C CYS A 174 11.77 12.43 10.24
N ALA A 175 12.21 12.04 9.04
CA ALA A 175 11.59 12.47 7.79
C ALA A 175 10.12 12.06 7.70
N ARG A 176 9.81 10.82 8.12
CA ARG A 176 8.44 10.32 8.23
C ARG A 176 7.61 11.13 9.23
N PHE A 177 8.14 11.39 10.42
CA PHE A 177 7.48 12.20 11.45
C PHE A 177 7.08 13.58 10.91
N VAL A 178 8.00 14.26 10.23
CA VAL A 178 7.73 15.58 9.63
C VAL A 178 6.64 15.48 8.57
N ALA A 179 6.76 14.54 7.62
CA ALA A 179 5.79 14.34 6.54
C ALA A 179 4.38 14.01 7.04
N GLN A 180 4.27 13.39 8.22
CA GLN A 180 3.00 12.97 8.81
C GLN A 180 2.29 14.08 9.60
N ASN A 181 3.01 15.10 10.06
CA ASN A 181 2.52 16.10 11.01
C ASN A 181 2.44 17.50 10.41
N VAL A 182 3.31 17.84 9.45
CA VAL A 182 3.25 19.12 8.74
C VAL A 182 2.09 19.15 7.75
N GLN A 183 1.20 20.11 7.90
CA GLN A 183 -0.01 20.31 7.10
C GLN A 183 0.20 21.30 5.94
N THR A 184 1.23 22.15 6.02
CA THR A 184 1.53 23.08 4.92
C THR A 184 1.98 22.31 3.67
N PHE A 185 1.19 22.44 2.60
CA PHE A 185 1.44 21.74 1.34
C PHE A 185 2.68 22.25 0.59
N SER A 186 2.80 23.58 0.47
CA SER A 186 3.90 24.24 -0.22
C SER A 186 3.97 25.72 0.15
N VAL A 187 5.15 26.34 0.07
CA VAL A 187 5.33 27.79 0.19
C VAL A 187 6.14 28.30 -1.00
N THR A 188 5.73 29.40 -1.65
CA THR A 188 6.54 30.00 -2.71
C THR A 188 7.83 30.56 -2.12
N ALA A 189 8.96 30.29 -2.78
CA ALA A 189 10.28 30.75 -2.40
C ALA A 189 10.90 31.62 -3.51
N PRO A 190 11.76 32.60 -3.17
CA PRO A 190 12.45 33.42 -4.17
C PRO A 190 13.61 32.67 -4.85
N THR A 191 13.97 31.49 -4.36
CA THR A 191 15.07 30.65 -4.88
C THR A 191 14.80 29.18 -4.55
N GLY A 192 15.41 28.26 -5.30
CA GLY A 192 15.66 26.90 -4.84
C GLY A 192 16.92 26.80 -3.97
N HIS A 193 17.20 25.60 -3.46
CA HIS A 193 18.42 25.29 -2.69
C HIS A 193 18.93 23.88 -3.03
N GLY A 194 20.19 23.78 -3.46
CA GLY A 194 20.85 22.60 -4.04
C GLY A 194 21.15 21.43 -3.11
N PHE A 195 20.85 21.52 -1.80
CA PHE A 195 20.94 20.33 -0.95
C PHE A 195 19.93 19.26 -1.36
N CYS A 196 18.75 19.68 -1.80
CA CYS A 196 17.68 18.84 -2.33
C CYS A 196 16.80 19.70 -3.25
N TRP A 197 17.07 19.64 -4.56
CA TRP A 197 16.49 20.54 -5.54
C TRP A 197 15.93 19.79 -6.74
N TYR A 198 14.60 19.79 -6.86
CA TYR A 198 13.85 19.26 -7.99
C TYR A 198 13.69 20.34 -9.05
N LEU A 199 14.08 20.09 -10.28
CA LEU A 199 13.92 20.98 -11.42
C LEU A 199 13.09 20.28 -12.51
N ARG A 200 12.04 20.95 -12.99
CA ARG A 200 11.26 20.44 -14.10
C ARG A 200 12.02 20.58 -15.42
N ARG A 201 11.87 19.60 -16.30
CA ARG A 201 12.55 19.51 -17.59
C ARG A 201 12.28 20.73 -18.46
N ASP A 202 11.02 21.15 -18.54
CA ASP A 202 10.60 22.33 -19.31
C ASP A 202 11.21 23.63 -18.77
N ALA A 203 11.38 23.75 -17.45
CA ALA A 203 12.06 24.88 -16.83
C ALA A 203 13.56 24.87 -17.14
N ILE A 204 14.21 23.71 -17.10
CA ILE A 204 15.63 23.60 -17.48
C ILE A 204 15.83 23.96 -18.96
N GLU A 205 14.96 23.53 -19.86
CA GLU A 205 15.02 23.89 -21.28
C GLU A 205 14.83 25.40 -21.52
N ALA A 206 13.93 26.03 -20.77
CA ALA A 206 13.65 27.45 -20.89
C ALA A 206 14.75 28.34 -20.30
N VAL A 207 15.30 27.95 -19.14
CA VAL A 207 16.25 28.79 -18.36
C VAL A 207 17.69 28.48 -18.75
N GLY A 208 17.99 27.26 -19.16
CA GLY A 208 19.34 26.78 -19.45
C GLY A 208 20.07 26.23 -18.21
N ARG A 209 21.39 26.13 -18.32
CA ARG A 209 22.27 25.54 -17.29
C ARG A 209 22.63 26.52 -16.18
N LEU A 210 23.34 26.02 -15.17
CA LEU A 210 23.96 26.85 -14.13
C LEU A 210 25.11 27.69 -14.73
N ASP A 211 25.27 28.93 -14.24
CA ASP A 211 26.36 29.80 -14.69
C ASP A 211 27.71 29.39 -14.06
N GLU A 212 28.40 28.48 -14.73
CA GLU A 212 29.71 27.99 -14.32
C GLU A 212 30.85 29.00 -14.47
N HIS A 213 30.62 30.13 -15.16
CA HIS A 213 31.61 31.19 -15.30
C HIS A 213 31.55 32.16 -14.12
N ALA A 214 30.34 32.57 -13.73
CA ALA A 214 30.13 33.43 -12.56
C ALA A 214 30.30 32.67 -11.24
N PHE A 215 29.97 31.38 -11.21
CA PHE A 215 30.01 30.57 -9.99
C PHE A 215 30.74 29.23 -10.21
N PRO A 216 32.05 29.21 -10.54
CA PRO A 216 32.78 27.99 -10.87
C PRO A 216 32.94 27.00 -9.70
N ARG A 217 32.77 27.47 -8.45
CA ARG A 217 33.00 26.70 -7.22
C ARG A 217 31.77 26.58 -6.31
N GLY A 218 30.58 26.91 -6.82
CA GLY A 218 29.34 26.82 -6.06
C GLY A 218 28.94 28.12 -5.31
N TYR A 219 27.91 28.00 -4.46
CA TYR A 219 27.37 29.00 -3.52
C TYR A 219 26.55 30.17 -4.11
N GLY A 220 26.25 30.18 -5.41
CA GLY A 220 25.42 31.22 -6.02
C GLY A 220 24.78 30.86 -7.36
N GLU A 221 25.24 29.78 -8.00
CA GLU A 221 24.74 29.19 -9.23
C GLU A 221 23.25 28.83 -9.19
N GLU A 222 22.80 28.23 -8.08
CA GLU A 222 21.38 27.88 -7.88
C GLU A 222 20.51 29.12 -7.71
N ASN A 223 21.05 30.17 -7.08
CA ASN A 223 20.35 31.43 -6.85
C ASN A 223 20.27 32.24 -8.15
N ASP A 224 21.34 32.29 -8.93
CA ASP A 224 21.33 32.88 -10.27
C ASP A 224 20.31 32.20 -11.17
N TRP A 225 20.36 30.86 -11.25
CA TRP A 225 19.41 30.10 -12.06
C TRP A 225 17.97 30.37 -11.63
N SER A 226 17.72 30.39 -10.32
CA SER A 226 16.40 30.70 -9.77
C SER A 226 15.92 32.10 -10.18
N MET A 227 16.78 33.11 -10.05
CA MET A 227 16.43 34.47 -10.45
C MET A 227 16.19 34.61 -11.95
N ARG A 228 16.91 33.87 -12.80
CA ARG A 228 16.62 33.77 -14.24
C ARG A 228 15.27 33.12 -14.52
N ALA A 229 14.91 32.05 -13.80
CA ALA A 229 13.61 31.41 -13.91
C ALA A 229 12.47 32.36 -13.50
N VAL A 230 12.62 33.09 -12.39
CA VAL A 230 11.69 34.13 -11.95
C VAL A 230 11.54 35.23 -13.00
N ALA A 231 12.65 35.68 -13.61
CA ALA A 231 12.60 36.66 -14.70
C ALA A 231 11.82 36.15 -15.92
N GLY A 232 11.80 34.83 -16.13
CA GLY A 232 10.97 34.13 -17.12
C GLY A 232 9.51 33.92 -16.70
N GLY A 233 9.08 34.42 -15.53
CA GLY A 233 7.72 34.27 -15.02
C GLY A 233 7.43 32.93 -14.32
N MET A 234 8.48 32.19 -13.95
CA MET A 234 8.36 30.93 -13.24
C MET A 234 8.45 31.09 -11.71
N GLU A 235 8.07 30.06 -10.98
CA GLU A 235 8.02 30.05 -9.51
C GLU A 235 8.87 28.93 -8.92
N HIS A 236 9.47 29.18 -7.76
CA HIS A 236 10.08 28.12 -6.94
C HIS A 236 9.20 27.82 -5.74
N LEU A 237 9.05 26.54 -5.39
CA LEU A 237 8.29 26.12 -4.22
C LEU A 237 9.18 25.43 -3.19
N LEU A 238 8.83 25.61 -1.93
CA LEU A 238 9.25 24.79 -0.82
C LEU A 238 8.22 23.66 -0.64
N ALA A 239 8.67 22.43 -0.44
CA ALA A 239 7.88 21.27 -0.05
C ALA A 239 8.20 20.88 1.41
N PRO A 240 7.49 21.44 2.41
CA PRO A 240 7.81 21.23 3.82
C PRO A 240 7.66 19.79 4.31
N GLN A 241 6.82 19.00 3.65
CA GLN A 241 6.65 17.57 3.88
C GLN A 241 7.85 16.72 3.43
N VAL A 242 8.86 17.32 2.79
CA VAL A 242 10.12 16.67 2.39
C VAL A 242 11.23 17.18 3.28
N PHE A 243 11.47 16.48 4.38
CA PHE A 243 12.56 16.76 5.31
C PHE A 243 13.78 15.90 4.97
N VAL A 244 14.92 16.56 4.80
CA VAL A 244 16.19 15.92 4.48
C VAL A 244 17.21 16.33 5.53
N GLN A 245 17.76 15.36 6.24
CA GLN A 245 18.83 15.63 7.19
C GLN A 245 20.11 15.97 6.42
N HIS A 246 20.81 17.01 6.82
CA HIS A 246 21.96 17.54 6.10
C HIS A 246 23.13 17.71 7.06
N ALA A 247 24.11 16.81 6.94
CA ALA A 247 25.25 16.79 7.84
C ALA A 247 26.07 18.08 7.76
N GLN A 248 26.00 18.81 6.62
CA GLN A 248 26.88 19.92 6.27
C GLN A 248 28.28 19.63 6.78
N ALA A 249 28.88 18.55 6.25
CA ALA A 249 30.14 18.01 6.74
C ALA A 249 31.08 19.16 7.14
N VAL A 250 31.70 19.07 8.32
CA VAL A 250 32.59 20.08 8.92
C VAL A 250 33.73 20.38 7.95
N SER A 251 33.43 21.22 6.97
CA SER A 251 34.28 21.51 5.83
C SER A 251 35.13 22.70 6.24
N PHE A 252 36.37 22.38 6.63
CA PHE A 252 37.47 23.27 6.96
C PHE A 252 37.37 24.72 6.46
N GLY A 253 37.37 25.66 7.41
CA GLY A 253 38.21 26.86 7.36
C GLY A 253 37.76 28.03 6.49
N SER A 254 38.40 29.17 6.73
CA SER A 254 38.21 30.51 6.11
C SER A 254 37.97 30.53 4.59
N SER A 255 38.38 29.50 3.85
CA SER A 255 38.16 29.36 2.41
C SER A 255 36.68 29.33 1.99
N ARG A 256 35.81 28.63 2.73
CA ARG A 256 34.36 28.59 2.44
C ARG A 256 33.71 29.95 2.63
N GLN A 257 34.05 30.64 3.72
CA GLN A 257 33.52 31.98 4.00
C GLN A 257 33.93 32.99 2.92
N ALA A 258 35.16 32.89 2.43
CA ALA A 258 35.64 33.70 1.31
C ALA A 258 34.87 33.43 0.01
N LEU A 259 34.69 32.16 -0.37
CA LEU A 259 33.91 31.77 -1.55
C LEU A 259 32.46 32.24 -1.46
N MET A 260 31.82 32.08 -0.30
CA MET A 260 30.46 32.57 -0.07
C MET A 260 30.37 34.09 -0.14
N ALA A 261 31.40 34.82 0.30
CA ALA A 261 31.44 36.28 0.20
C ALA A 261 31.56 36.74 -1.26
N GLU A 262 32.47 36.14 -2.03
CA GLU A 262 32.65 36.41 -3.46
C GLU A 262 31.39 36.10 -4.28
N ALA A 263 30.78 34.93 -4.04
CA ALA A 263 29.52 34.56 -4.68
C ALA A 263 28.40 35.55 -4.35
N ARG A 264 28.32 36.02 -3.09
CA ARG A 264 27.33 37.02 -2.67
C ARG A 264 27.53 38.38 -3.34
N GLU A 265 28.76 38.78 -3.64
CA GLU A 265 29.04 40.02 -4.38
C GLU A 265 28.62 39.89 -5.84
N THR A 266 29.05 38.82 -6.50
CA THR A 266 28.70 38.49 -7.88
C THR A 266 27.18 38.42 -8.07
N LEU A 267 26.48 37.72 -7.16
CA LEU A 267 25.02 37.63 -7.19
C LEU A 267 24.33 38.97 -6.95
N GLY A 268 24.93 39.86 -6.13
CA GLY A 268 24.44 41.22 -5.93
C GLY A 268 24.54 42.11 -7.17
N VAL A 269 25.51 41.83 -8.05
CA VAL A 269 25.66 42.51 -9.35
C VAL A 269 24.67 41.96 -10.36
N LEU A 270 24.57 40.63 -10.47
CA LEU A 270 23.69 39.96 -11.45
C LEU A 270 22.21 40.17 -11.11
N HIS A 271 21.84 40.04 -9.83
CA HIS A 271 20.47 40.10 -9.34
C HIS A 271 20.33 41.03 -8.13
N PRO A 272 20.34 42.37 -8.32
CA PRO A 272 20.36 43.34 -7.22
C PRO A 272 19.18 43.24 -6.24
N SER A 273 18.04 42.72 -6.69
CA SER A 273 16.85 42.51 -5.86
C SER A 273 16.92 41.26 -4.97
N TYR A 274 17.81 40.31 -5.25
CA TYR A 274 17.81 38.99 -4.62
C TYR A 274 17.87 39.04 -3.09
N ARG A 275 18.82 39.80 -2.52
CA ARG A 275 18.97 39.91 -1.06
C ARG A 275 17.73 40.47 -0.38
N ARG A 276 17.05 41.41 -1.03
CA ARG A 276 15.80 42.00 -0.54
C ARG A 276 14.69 40.96 -0.55
N LEU A 277 14.54 40.23 -1.66
CA LEU A 277 13.53 39.19 -1.83
C LEU A 277 13.68 38.05 -0.81
N VAL A 278 14.91 37.58 -0.55
CA VAL A 278 15.17 36.56 0.47
C VAL A 278 14.78 37.07 1.87
N ARG A 279 15.13 38.31 2.22
CA ARG A 279 14.76 38.90 3.52
C ARG A 279 13.25 39.03 3.65
N GLU A 280 12.58 39.60 2.65
CA GLU A 280 11.12 39.74 2.63
C GLU A 280 10.41 38.39 2.72
N TRP A 281 10.96 37.35 2.08
CA TRP A 281 10.45 35.99 2.17
C TRP A 281 10.63 35.38 3.57
N LEU A 282 11.81 35.54 4.17
CA LEU A 282 12.10 35.07 5.54
C LEU A 282 11.16 35.69 6.58
N ASP A 283 10.76 36.94 6.37
CA ASP A 283 9.84 37.71 7.22
C ASP A 283 8.37 37.60 6.78
N SER A 284 8.09 36.82 5.72
CA SER A 284 6.74 36.69 5.15
C SER A 284 5.81 35.90 6.06
N GLY A 285 4.52 36.27 6.08
CA GLY A 285 3.50 35.56 6.85
C GLY A 285 3.43 34.05 6.60
N PRO A 286 3.49 33.55 5.34
CA PRO A 286 3.55 32.11 5.07
C PRO A 286 4.76 31.41 5.69
N MET A 287 5.96 31.99 5.60
CA MET A 287 7.17 31.39 6.17
C MET A 287 7.18 31.43 7.70
N LEU A 288 6.72 32.51 8.32
CA LEU A 288 6.59 32.59 9.78
C LEU A 288 5.61 31.52 10.29
N LYS A 289 4.44 31.37 9.65
CA LYS A 289 3.49 30.30 9.99
C LYS A 289 4.08 28.90 9.82
N LEU A 290 4.87 28.69 8.77
CA LEU A 290 5.54 27.41 8.55
C LEU A 290 6.53 27.11 9.67
N ARG A 291 7.33 28.09 10.09
CA ARG A 291 8.27 27.91 11.20
C ARG A 291 7.57 27.64 12.51
N ASP A 292 6.48 28.36 12.81
CA ASP A 292 5.65 28.11 14.00
C ASP A 292 5.05 26.70 13.98
N GLU A 293 4.63 26.22 12.80
CA GLU A 293 4.18 24.84 12.62
C GLU A 293 5.31 23.83 12.90
N PHE A 294 6.51 24.04 12.34
CA PHE A 294 7.66 23.17 12.60
C PHE A 294 8.10 23.18 14.07
N GLU A 295 8.06 24.33 14.74
CA GLU A 295 8.31 24.44 16.18
C GLU A 295 7.29 23.61 16.97
N THR A 296 6.01 23.71 16.61
CA THR A 296 4.92 22.93 17.24
C THR A 296 5.09 21.44 17.01
N VAL A 297 5.40 21.04 15.77
CA VAL A 297 5.64 19.63 15.40
C VAL A 297 6.84 19.08 16.17
N ARG A 298 7.94 19.84 16.22
CA ARG A 298 9.15 19.47 16.97
C ARG A 298 8.87 19.34 18.47
N ALA A 299 8.09 20.25 19.06
CA ALA A 299 7.77 20.20 20.48
C ALA A 299 6.90 18.99 20.87
N ASN A 300 6.08 18.48 19.96
CA ASN A 300 5.16 17.36 20.19
C ASN A 300 5.78 15.97 19.94
N SER A 301 7.09 15.88 19.72
CA SER A 301 7.75 14.65 19.30
C SER A 301 8.05 13.66 20.43
N SER A 302 8.06 14.10 21.69
CA SER A 302 8.59 13.34 22.83
C SER A 302 7.83 12.04 23.15
N GLU A 303 6.66 11.82 22.55
CA GLU A 303 5.81 10.65 22.78
C GLU A 303 5.42 9.90 21.48
N SER A 304 5.87 10.37 20.31
CA SER A 304 5.35 9.90 19.01
C SER A 304 6.33 9.00 18.27
N ARG A 305 6.00 7.71 18.16
CA ARG A 305 6.66 6.81 17.20
C ARG A 305 6.09 7.07 15.81
N ALA A 306 6.93 7.50 14.88
CA ALA A 306 6.54 7.69 13.48
C ALA A 306 6.49 6.35 12.76
N LEU A 307 5.36 5.65 12.91
CA LEU A 307 5.11 4.39 12.24
C LEU A 307 4.75 4.61 10.76
N PRO A 308 5.17 3.74 9.83
CA PRO A 308 4.73 3.83 8.45
C PRO A 308 3.21 3.75 8.33
N ARG A 309 2.62 4.46 7.36
CA ARG A 309 1.16 4.50 7.16
C ARG A 309 0.69 3.58 6.05
N THR A 310 -0.28 2.73 6.35
CA THR A 310 -0.90 1.82 5.36
C THR A 310 -2.36 2.17 5.13
N LEU A 311 -2.75 2.29 3.87
CA LEU A 311 -4.15 2.46 3.44
C LEU A 311 -4.77 1.11 3.08
N TYR A 312 -5.66 0.62 3.93
CA TYR A 312 -6.48 -0.55 3.71
C TYR A 312 -7.71 -0.18 2.89
N VAL A 313 -7.95 -0.87 1.78
CA VAL A 313 -9.11 -0.60 0.91
C VAL A 313 -10.10 -1.76 1.02
N ILE A 314 -11.29 -1.47 1.54
CA ILE A 314 -12.37 -2.44 1.72
C ILE A 314 -13.69 -1.94 1.12
N HIS A 315 -14.63 -2.86 0.99
CA HIS A 315 -16.05 -2.56 0.77
C HIS A 315 -16.84 -2.77 2.06
N GLN A 316 -18.00 -2.11 2.19
CA GLN A 316 -18.86 -2.25 3.37
C GLN A 316 -19.96 -3.30 3.13
N SER A 317 -19.58 -4.57 3.05
CA SER A 317 -20.51 -5.69 3.22
C SER A 317 -20.44 -6.24 4.64
N GLY A 318 -21.48 -6.93 5.11
CA GLY A 318 -21.27 -7.89 6.20
C GLY A 318 -20.40 -9.06 5.72
N GLY A 319 -19.85 -9.86 6.64
CA GLY A 319 -19.05 -11.05 6.31
C GLY A 319 -17.64 -11.03 6.92
N GLY A 320 -16.79 -11.96 6.48
CA GLY A 320 -15.44 -12.17 7.03
C GLY A 320 -14.43 -11.09 6.68
N THR A 321 -14.54 -10.43 5.51
CA THR A 321 -13.53 -9.47 5.03
C THR A 321 -13.33 -8.25 5.95
N PRO A 322 -14.37 -7.52 6.40
CA PRO A 322 -14.18 -6.41 7.33
C PRO A 322 -13.63 -6.86 8.69
N GLN A 323 -14.06 -8.02 9.19
CA GLN A 323 -13.61 -8.52 10.49
C GLN A 323 -12.15 -8.97 10.44
N THR A 324 -11.76 -9.74 9.42
CA THR A 324 -10.36 -10.17 9.25
C THR A 324 -9.43 -8.99 8.95
N ASN A 325 -9.94 -7.93 8.30
CA ASN A 325 -9.20 -6.68 8.15
C ASN A 325 -8.98 -5.99 9.49
N GLN A 326 -10.03 -5.89 10.32
CA GLN A 326 -9.92 -5.33 11.67
C GLN A 326 -8.94 -6.13 12.52
N ASP A 327 -9.06 -7.46 12.54
CA ASP A 327 -8.14 -8.37 13.24
C ASP A 327 -6.68 -8.13 12.83
N LEU A 328 -6.42 -7.92 11.52
CA LEU A 328 -5.08 -7.64 11.00
C LEU A 328 -4.57 -6.24 11.37
N MET A 329 -5.44 -5.22 11.31
CA MET A 329 -5.07 -3.85 11.67
C MET A 329 -4.74 -3.75 13.15
N ASP A 330 -5.52 -4.39 14.02
CA ASP A 330 -5.30 -4.41 15.46
C ASP A 330 -4.01 -5.15 15.83
N ALA A 331 -3.72 -6.28 15.17
CA ALA A 331 -2.49 -7.05 15.40
C ALA A 331 -1.23 -6.40 14.82
N LEU A 332 -1.34 -5.26 14.12
CA LEU A 332 -0.22 -4.54 13.53
C LEU A 332 -0.11 -3.09 14.01
N ASP A 333 -0.83 -2.71 15.07
CA ASP A 333 -0.88 -1.33 15.56
C ASP A 333 0.49 -0.82 16.06
N ASP A 334 1.33 -1.72 16.57
CA ASP A 334 2.71 -1.46 16.98
C ASP A 334 3.73 -1.43 15.82
N GLU A 335 3.33 -1.81 14.61
CA GLU A 335 4.21 -1.87 13.44
C GLU A 335 3.88 -0.83 12.36
N GLN A 336 2.64 -0.34 12.33
CA GLN A 336 2.18 0.64 11.35
C GLN A 336 0.98 1.43 11.87
N GLU A 337 0.77 2.61 11.32
CA GLU A 337 -0.47 3.36 11.52
C GLU A 337 -1.48 3.00 10.40
N GLY A 338 -2.66 2.56 10.80
CA GLY A 338 -3.70 2.04 9.90
C GLY A 338 -4.71 3.09 9.44
N PHE A 339 -4.83 3.26 8.12
CA PHE A 339 -5.88 4.06 7.47
C PHE A 339 -6.84 3.13 6.74
N LEU A 340 -8.13 3.39 6.82
CA LEU A 340 -9.17 2.56 6.21
C LEU A 340 -9.96 3.39 5.20
N LEU A 341 -9.90 2.99 3.93
CA LEU A 341 -10.75 3.49 2.87
C LEU A 341 -11.93 2.54 2.67
N VAL A 342 -13.13 3.05 2.91
CA VAL A 342 -14.38 2.32 2.71
C VAL A 342 -15.10 2.89 1.50
N ALA A 343 -15.20 2.09 0.44
CA ALA A 343 -15.89 2.48 -0.79
C ALA A 343 -17.30 1.88 -0.88
N ARG A 344 -18.24 2.69 -1.38
CA ARG A 344 -19.56 2.30 -1.87
C ARG A 344 -19.82 2.97 -3.21
N ASP A 345 -20.87 2.51 -3.90
CA ASP A 345 -21.30 3.07 -5.17
C ASP A 345 -21.59 4.58 -5.10
N ASN A 346 -21.97 5.12 -3.95
CA ASN A 346 -22.40 6.51 -3.79
C ASN A 346 -21.58 7.35 -2.80
N TYR A 347 -20.51 6.81 -2.21
CA TYR A 347 -19.57 7.56 -1.38
C TYR A 347 -18.26 6.79 -1.16
N VAL A 348 -17.23 7.53 -0.76
CA VAL A 348 -15.97 7.00 -0.25
C VAL A 348 -15.63 7.70 1.05
N ARG A 349 -15.19 6.94 2.06
CA ARG A 349 -14.76 7.45 3.37
C ARG A 349 -13.35 7.05 3.68
N LEU A 350 -12.61 7.95 4.31
CA LEU A 350 -11.29 7.68 4.87
C LEU A 350 -11.36 7.80 6.39
N GLU A 351 -10.92 6.76 7.08
CA GLU A 351 -10.86 6.70 8.52
C GLU A 351 -9.42 6.42 8.99
N ARG A 352 -9.05 6.99 10.14
CA ARG A 352 -7.84 6.61 10.87
C ARG A 352 -8.21 5.64 11.99
N ARG A 353 -7.48 4.55 12.12
CA ARG A 353 -7.68 3.54 13.16
C ARG A 353 -6.54 3.61 14.17
N THR A 354 -6.86 3.69 15.46
CA THR A 354 -5.89 3.71 16.56
C THR A 354 -6.47 3.01 17.78
N ALA A 355 -5.79 1.97 18.30
CA ALA A 355 -6.16 1.27 19.53
C ALA A 355 -7.67 0.91 19.61
N GLY A 356 -8.21 0.29 18.56
CA GLY A 356 -9.62 -0.10 18.47
C GLY A 356 -10.63 1.04 18.21
N THR A 357 -10.19 2.29 18.10
CA THR A 357 -11.03 3.44 17.74
C THR A 357 -10.91 3.82 16.27
N ALA A 358 -12.00 4.37 15.71
CA ALA A 358 -12.07 4.81 14.32
C ALA A 358 -12.47 6.28 14.26
N VAL A 359 -11.63 7.11 13.64
CA VAL A 359 -11.90 8.53 13.44
C VAL A 359 -12.11 8.77 11.95
N LEU A 360 -13.30 9.22 11.56
CA LEU A 360 -13.58 9.68 10.21
C LEU A 360 -12.75 10.93 9.92
N LEU A 361 -11.91 10.87 8.90
CA LEU A 361 -11.07 11.99 8.46
C LEU A 361 -11.69 12.72 7.27
N GLU A 362 -12.19 11.97 6.29
CA GLU A 362 -12.70 12.52 5.03
C GLU A 362 -13.91 11.71 4.53
N GLU A 363 -14.86 12.40 3.90
CA GLU A 363 -15.94 11.77 3.13
C GLU A 363 -16.07 12.50 1.79
N TRP A 364 -16.13 11.74 0.71
CA TRP A 364 -16.41 12.26 -0.62
C TRP A 364 -17.56 11.49 -1.26
N ARG A 365 -18.36 12.20 -2.07
CA ARG A 365 -19.51 11.63 -2.78
C ARG A 365 -19.37 11.90 -4.27
N PRO A 366 -19.35 10.85 -5.12
CA PRO A 366 -19.32 11.06 -6.55
C PRO A 366 -20.63 11.70 -7.02
N ALA A 367 -20.55 12.55 -8.04
CA ALA A 367 -21.73 13.15 -8.67
C ALA A 367 -22.62 12.06 -9.31
N GLU A 368 -21.99 11.08 -9.96
CA GLU A 368 -22.64 9.87 -10.48
C GLU A 368 -22.14 8.63 -9.76
N ARG A 369 -23.08 7.76 -9.35
CA ARG A 369 -22.75 6.52 -8.65
C ARG A 369 -21.78 5.66 -9.47
N PHE A 370 -20.86 5.00 -8.79
CA PHE A 370 -20.00 4.03 -9.44
C PHE A 370 -20.81 2.87 -9.99
N SER A 371 -20.42 2.43 -11.18
CA SER A 371 -20.93 1.25 -11.85
C SER A 371 -19.83 0.20 -11.96
N ILE A 372 -20.20 -1.08 -11.95
CA ILE A 372 -19.25 -2.17 -12.26
C ILE A 372 -18.65 -2.05 -13.67
N ARG A 373 -19.30 -1.28 -14.55
CA ARG A 373 -18.79 -0.98 -15.89
C ARG A 373 -17.68 0.07 -15.88
N ASP A 374 -17.62 0.88 -14.82
CA ASP A 374 -16.63 1.95 -14.71
C ASP A 374 -15.24 1.32 -14.66
N THR A 375 -14.42 1.70 -15.63
CA THR A 375 -13.02 1.27 -15.70
C THR A 375 -12.13 2.26 -14.96
N TRP A 376 -12.37 3.56 -15.18
CA TRP A 376 -11.60 4.68 -14.64
C TRP A 376 -12.55 5.86 -14.31
N ARG A 377 -12.23 6.60 -13.24
CA ARG A 377 -13.01 7.76 -12.77
C ARG A 377 -12.08 8.92 -12.37
N PRO A 378 -11.91 9.96 -13.20
CA PRO A 378 -10.98 11.07 -12.93
C PRO A 378 -11.29 11.86 -11.65
N ASP A 379 -12.58 12.07 -11.39
CA ASP A 379 -13.07 12.74 -10.19
C ASP A 379 -12.67 11.98 -8.91
N TYR A 380 -12.80 10.66 -8.93
CA TYR A 380 -12.37 9.80 -7.84
C TYR A 380 -10.83 9.71 -7.74
N ALA A 381 -10.14 9.69 -8.89
CA ALA A 381 -8.68 9.60 -8.94
C ALA A 381 -8.00 10.77 -8.22
N GLU A 382 -8.47 12.01 -8.45
CA GLU A 382 -7.94 13.20 -7.78
C GLU A 382 -8.19 13.17 -6.26
N VAL A 383 -9.33 12.65 -5.82
CA VAL A 383 -9.65 12.48 -4.38
C VAL A 383 -8.69 11.49 -3.73
N LEU A 384 -8.49 10.31 -4.35
CA LEU A 384 -7.54 9.31 -3.88
C LEU A 384 -6.13 9.88 -3.80
N ALA A 385 -5.69 10.57 -4.87
CA ALA A 385 -4.35 11.13 -4.93
C ALA A 385 -4.12 12.17 -3.84
N SER A 386 -5.08 13.09 -3.65
CA SER A 386 -5.02 14.11 -2.59
C SER A 386 -4.93 13.46 -1.20
N TRP A 387 -5.75 12.45 -0.91
CA TRP A 387 -5.73 11.78 0.39
C TRP A 387 -4.45 10.99 0.64
N ILE A 388 -3.96 10.23 -0.35
CA ILE A 388 -2.70 9.47 -0.25
C ILE A 388 -1.54 10.41 0.11
N MET A 389 -1.43 11.53 -0.60
CA MET A 389 -0.36 12.51 -0.37
C MET A 389 -0.54 13.29 0.94
N LYS A 390 -1.77 13.72 1.25
CA LYS A 390 -2.09 14.50 2.45
C LYS A 390 -1.78 13.74 3.74
N TYR A 391 -2.11 12.45 3.77
CA TYR A 391 -1.94 11.63 4.95
C TYR A 391 -0.61 10.87 4.96
N ALA A 392 0.29 11.12 4.00
CA ALA A 392 1.60 10.48 3.90
C ALA A 392 1.50 8.94 3.90
N ILE A 393 0.58 8.40 3.10
CA ILE A 393 0.41 6.94 2.94
C ILE A 393 1.64 6.36 2.21
N GLU A 394 2.25 5.33 2.79
CA GLU A 394 3.47 4.68 2.26
C GLU A 394 3.20 3.33 1.61
N LEU A 395 2.04 2.72 1.91
CA LEU A 395 1.63 1.43 1.38
C LEU A 395 0.11 1.40 1.21
N ILE A 396 -0.36 0.78 0.13
CA ILE A 396 -1.78 0.49 -0.04
C ILE A 396 -1.98 -1.03 0.05
N HIS A 397 -2.93 -1.48 0.87
CA HIS A 397 -3.36 -2.87 0.92
C HIS A 397 -4.80 -2.95 0.42
N VAL A 398 -4.93 -3.40 -0.82
CA VAL A 398 -6.23 -3.67 -1.43
C VAL A 398 -6.76 -5.00 -0.87
N ARG A 399 -7.73 -4.92 0.03
CA ARG A 399 -8.47 -6.10 0.48
C ARG A 399 -9.61 -6.38 -0.48
N HIS A 400 -10.29 -5.35 -0.97
CA HIS A 400 -11.34 -5.52 -1.95
C HIS A 400 -11.66 -4.23 -2.71
N LEU A 401 -11.96 -4.35 -4.01
CA LEU A 401 -12.40 -3.22 -4.86
C LEU A 401 -13.89 -3.22 -5.21
N ILE A 402 -14.74 -3.98 -4.49
CA ILE A 402 -16.19 -3.94 -4.74
C ILE A 402 -16.73 -2.53 -4.46
N GLY A 403 -17.63 -2.07 -5.32
CA GLY A 403 -18.30 -0.78 -5.14
C GLY A 403 -17.49 0.42 -5.59
N GLN A 404 -16.43 0.19 -6.39
CA GLN A 404 -15.62 1.23 -7.02
C GLN A 404 -15.00 0.70 -8.34
N PRO A 405 -14.53 1.58 -9.24
CA PRO A 405 -13.88 1.15 -10.48
C PRO A 405 -12.58 0.38 -10.22
N LEU A 406 -12.34 -0.68 -10.99
CA LEU A 406 -11.24 -1.62 -10.74
C LEU A 406 -9.84 -1.01 -10.93
N LEU A 407 -9.69 -0.05 -11.86
CA LEU A 407 -8.38 0.49 -12.25
C LEU A 407 -8.07 1.88 -11.69
N THR A 408 -9.03 2.57 -11.07
CA THR A 408 -8.77 3.93 -10.57
C THR A 408 -7.69 3.95 -9.49
N LEU A 409 -7.81 3.14 -8.45
CA LEU A 409 -6.83 3.10 -7.37
C LEU A 409 -5.44 2.60 -7.83
N PRO A 410 -5.31 1.47 -8.58
CA PRO A 410 -4.01 1.00 -9.06
C PRO A 410 -3.26 2.02 -9.91
N ARG A 411 -3.97 2.74 -10.79
CA ARG A 411 -3.36 3.78 -11.63
C ARG A 411 -2.92 4.98 -10.80
N VAL A 412 -3.75 5.44 -9.85
CA VAL A 412 -3.35 6.50 -8.91
C VAL A 412 -2.11 6.10 -8.11
N ALA A 413 -2.08 4.88 -7.56
CA ALA A 413 -0.96 4.35 -6.81
C ALA A 413 0.33 4.34 -7.66
N LYS A 414 0.24 3.87 -8.91
CA LYS A 414 1.35 3.88 -9.87
C LYS A 414 1.83 5.30 -10.18
N THR A 415 0.92 6.23 -10.48
CA THR A 415 1.27 7.62 -10.79
C THR A 415 1.95 8.31 -9.62
N LEU A 416 1.48 8.05 -8.40
CA LEU A 416 2.07 8.56 -7.16
C LEU A 416 3.30 7.79 -6.68
N GLY A 417 3.70 6.70 -7.33
CA GLY A 417 4.82 5.87 -6.89
C GLY A 417 4.59 5.15 -5.55
N VAL A 418 3.35 5.04 -5.08
CA VAL A 418 3.02 4.35 -3.82
C VAL A 418 2.77 2.88 -4.12
N PRO A 419 3.55 1.95 -3.55
CA PRO A 419 3.38 0.54 -3.83
C PRO A 419 2.10 0.00 -3.19
N PHE A 420 1.55 -1.07 -3.76
CA PHE A 420 0.40 -1.74 -3.19
C PHE A 420 0.46 -3.26 -3.29
N ILE A 421 -0.25 -3.91 -2.38
CA ILE A 421 -0.50 -5.35 -2.39
C ILE A 421 -1.99 -5.63 -2.49
N LEU A 422 -2.33 -6.82 -2.99
CA LEU A 422 -3.70 -7.27 -3.19
C LEU A 422 -3.96 -8.53 -2.38
N SER A 423 -5.03 -8.59 -1.58
CA SER A 423 -5.55 -9.85 -1.02
C SER A 423 -6.74 -10.34 -1.84
N THR A 424 -6.83 -11.65 -2.03
CA THR A 424 -7.96 -12.30 -2.71
C THR A 424 -8.84 -13.03 -1.70
N HIS A 425 -9.95 -12.40 -1.29
CA HIS A 425 -10.91 -13.00 -0.33
C HIS A 425 -12.03 -13.80 -1.00
N ASP A 426 -12.21 -13.64 -2.30
CA ASP A 426 -13.12 -14.39 -3.16
C ASP A 426 -12.56 -14.40 -4.59
N PHE A 427 -13.35 -14.76 -5.61
CA PHE A 427 -12.93 -14.74 -7.02
C PHE A 427 -13.46 -13.55 -7.81
N TYR A 428 -13.78 -12.42 -7.16
CA TYR A 428 -14.30 -11.22 -7.82
C TYR A 428 -13.47 -10.77 -9.02
N TYR A 429 -12.14 -10.86 -8.91
CA TYR A 429 -11.23 -10.45 -9.98
C TYR A 429 -11.23 -11.42 -11.17
N VAL A 430 -11.52 -12.70 -10.95
CA VAL A 430 -11.76 -13.68 -12.03
C VAL A 430 -13.12 -13.43 -12.68
N CYS A 431 -14.16 -13.30 -11.86
CA CYS A 431 -15.53 -13.03 -12.31
C CYS A 431 -16.35 -12.37 -11.20
N PRO A 432 -17.13 -11.31 -11.50
CA PRO A 432 -17.95 -10.65 -10.49
C PRO A 432 -19.05 -11.51 -9.86
N SER A 433 -19.33 -12.71 -10.39
CA SER A 433 -20.22 -13.67 -9.73
C SER A 433 -19.65 -14.20 -8.40
N ILE A 434 -18.36 -13.96 -8.14
CA ILE A 434 -17.52 -14.36 -6.99
C ILE A 434 -17.41 -15.87 -6.74
N HIS A 435 -18.42 -16.65 -7.10
CA HIS A 435 -18.51 -18.08 -6.79
C HIS A 435 -18.01 -19.01 -7.91
N LEU A 436 -17.82 -18.47 -9.12
CA LEU A 436 -17.41 -19.25 -10.30
C LEU A 436 -18.36 -20.44 -10.59
N LEU A 437 -19.64 -20.26 -10.30
CA LEU A 437 -20.71 -21.20 -10.67
C LEU A 437 -21.39 -20.72 -11.95
N ASP A 438 -21.64 -21.66 -12.86
CA ASP A 438 -22.38 -21.40 -14.10
C ASP A 438 -23.90 -21.31 -13.88
N GLU A 439 -24.67 -21.17 -14.95
CA GLU A 439 -26.14 -21.11 -14.92
C GLU A 439 -26.80 -22.38 -14.36
N ASN A 440 -26.09 -23.51 -14.36
CA ASN A 440 -26.52 -24.80 -13.83
C ASN A 440 -25.90 -25.10 -12.45
N LEU A 441 -25.29 -24.09 -11.82
CA LEU A 441 -24.63 -24.19 -10.51
C LEU A 441 -23.43 -25.14 -10.50
N LYS A 442 -22.82 -25.39 -11.65
CA LYS A 442 -21.57 -26.16 -11.74
C LYS A 442 -20.38 -25.23 -11.67
N PHE A 443 -19.36 -25.64 -10.90
CA PHE A 443 -18.11 -24.91 -10.83
C PHE A 443 -17.39 -24.90 -12.19
N CYS A 444 -17.05 -23.71 -12.67
CA CYS A 444 -16.47 -23.51 -14.01
C CYS A 444 -14.99 -23.07 -14.00
N GLY A 445 -14.39 -22.86 -12.83
CA GLY A 445 -12.98 -22.45 -12.73
C GLY A 445 -12.64 -21.07 -13.31
N GLY A 446 -13.65 -20.26 -13.64
CA GLY A 446 -13.45 -19.00 -14.38
C GLY A 446 -13.52 -19.15 -15.91
N VAL A 447 -13.66 -20.38 -16.41
CA VAL A 447 -13.87 -20.66 -17.84
C VAL A 447 -15.37 -20.70 -18.13
N CYS A 448 -15.88 -19.70 -18.85
CA CYS A 448 -17.30 -19.62 -19.17
C CYS A 448 -17.79 -20.86 -19.93
N THR A 449 -18.79 -21.56 -19.38
CA THR A 449 -19.45 -22.67 -20.08
C THR A 449 -20.20 -22.17 -21.32
N PRO A 450 -20.24 -22.97 -22.41
CA PRO A 450 -20.97 -22.60 -23.63
C PRO A 450 -22.46 -22.40 -23.36
N GLY A 451 -23.05 -21.35 -23.94
CA GLY A 451 -24.48 -21.05 -23.79
C GLY A 451 -24.77 -19.57 -23.56
N ALA A 452 -26.06 -19.23 -23.57
CA ALA A 452 -26.56 -17.88 -23.29
C ALA A 452 -27.22 -17.76 -21.90
N GLY A 453 -27.12 -18.81 -21.07
CA GLY A 453 -27.66 -18.80 -19.71
C GLY A 453 -27.01 -17.72 -18.85
N GLN A 454 -27.77 -17.22 -17.87
CA GLN A 454 -27.31 -16.17 -16.96
C GLN A 454 -26.76 -16.80 -15.67
N CYS A 455 -25.48 -16.60 -15.40
CA CYS A 455 -24.87 -16.97 -14.12
C CYS A 455 -25.54 -16.20 -12.98
N ARG A 456 -25.72 -16.84 -11.83
CA ARG A 456 -26.35 -16.20 -10.67
C ARG A 456 -25.40 -15.18 -10.05
N LEU A 457 -25.87 -13.94 -9.90
CA LEU A 457 -25.06 -12.84 -9.39
C LEU A 457 -25.35 -12.52 -7.92
N PRO A 458 -24.33 -12.09 -7.15
CA PRO A 458 -24.53 -11.51 -5.84
C PRO A 458 -25.11 -10.08 -5.99
N ASN A 459 -26.43 -9.97 -6.16
CA ASN A 459 -27.17 -8.73 -6.47
C ASN A 459 -26.86 -7.53 -5.55
N ARG A 460 -26.29 -7.75 -4.35
CA ARG A 460 -25.88 -6.69 -3.43
C ARG A 460 -24.71 -5.85 -3.96
N PHE A 461 -23.81 -6.43 -4.77
CA PHE A 461 -22.56 -5.80 -5.22
C PHE A 461 -22.47 -5.63 -6.73
N THR A 462 -23.20 -6.45 -7.48
CA THR A 462 -23.19 -6.47 -8.95
C THR A 462 -24.47 -5.89 -9.54
N ARG A 463 -25.13 -4.97 -8.83
CA ARG A 463 -26.36 -4.34 -9.33
C ARG A 463 -26.05 -3.63 -10.66
N GLY A 464 -26.85 -3.90 -11.69
CA GLY A 464 -26.65 -3.33 -13.03
C GLY A 464 -25.52 -3.98 -13.84
N ALA A 465 -24.92 -5.07 -13.33
CA ALA A 465 -24.00 -5.88 -14.12
C ALA A 465 -24.71 -6.45 -15.36
N PRO A 466 -24.04 -6.49 -16.52
CA PRO A 466 -24.58 -7.15 -17.71
C PRO A 466 -24.63 -8.68 -17.52
N ASN A 467 -25.00 -9.41 -18.57
CA ASN A 467 -24.85 -10.86 -18.56
C ASN A 467 -23.35 -11.21 -18.46
N LEU A 468 -22.96 -11.87 -17.37
CA LEU A 468 -21.58 -12.20 -17.05
C LEU A 468 -21.10 -13.44 -17.81
N LYS A 469 -20.99 -13.33 -19.13
CA LYS A 469 -20.56 -14.41 -20.02
C LYS A 469 -19.62 -13.87 -21.11
N HIS A 470 -18.73 -14.75 -21.56
CA HIS A 470 -17.91 -14.60 -22.77
C HIS A 470 -17.11 -13.30 -22.80
N GLU A 471 -17.34 -12.45 -23.81
CA GLU A 471 -16.60 -11.22 -24.10
C GLU A 471 -16.49 -10.31 -22.88
N TRP A 472 -17.59 -10.07 -22.15
CA TRP A 472 -17.57 -9.17 -21.00
C TRP A 472 -16.68 -9.69 -19.87
N ILE A 473 -16.62 -11.02 -19.68
CA ILE A 473 -15.70 -11.64 -18.70
C ILE A 473 -14.25 -11.64 -19.20
N GLY A 474 -14.04 -11.68 -20.52
CA GLY A 474 -12.75 -11.36 -21.12
C GLY A 474 -12.29 -9.95 -20.71
N GLU A 475 -13.08 -8.93 -21.02
CA GLU A 475 -12.76 -7.53 -20.67
C GLU A 475 -12.58 -7.32 -19.17
N TRP A 476 -13.39 -7.99 -18.33
CA TRP A 476 -13.24 -7.92 -16.88
C TRP A 476 -11.89 -8.48 -16.43
N ARG A 477 -11.48 -9.62 -16.97
CA ARG A 477 -10.20 -10.24 -16.65
C ARG A 477 -9.03 -9.44 -17.20
N ASP A 478 -9.15 -8.80 -18.36
CA ASP A 478 -8.11 -7.90 -18.88
C ASP A 478 -7.87 -6.71 -17.91
N ARG A 479 -8.94 -6.18 -17.31
CA ARG A 479 -8.82 -5.15 -16.26
C ARG A 479 -8.21 -5.72 -14.98
N ALA A 480 -8.59 -6.93 -14.59
CA ALA A 480 -7.99 -7.58 -13.42
C ALA A 480 -6.51 -7.89 -13.64
N ASP A 481 -6.10 -8.26 -14.85
CA ASP A 481 -4.72 -8.47 -15.25
C ASP A 481 -3.89 -7.19 -15.06
N GLU A 482 -4.38 -6.03 -15.51
CA GLU A 482 -3.71 -4.74 -15.26
C GLU A 482 -3.57 -4.46 -13.75
N LEU A 483 -4.58 -4.74 -12.94
CA LEU A 483 -4.53 -4.65 -11.47
C LEU A 483 -3.44 -5.57 -10.89
N PHE A 484 -3.38 -6.82 -11.33
CA PHE A 484 -2.42 -7.81 -10.84
C PHE A 484 -0.99 -7.44 -11.27
N GLY A 485 -0.82 -6.97 -12.49
CA GLY A 485 0.41 -6.41 -13.05
C GLY A 485 0.94 -5.22 -12.22
N ALA A 486 0.04 -4.34 -11.76
CA ALA A 486 0.41 -3.19 -10.93
C ALA A 486 0.69 -3.54 -9.45
N SER A 487 0.13 -4.64 -8.94
CA SER A 487 0.37 -5.09 -7.55
C SER A 487 1.78 -5.64 -7.37
N ARG A 488 2.38 -5.42 -6.20
CA ARG A 488 3.71 -5.96 -5.86
C ARG A 488 3.65 -7.40 -5.35
N HIS A 489 2.61 -7.70 -4.56
CA HIS A 489 2.31 -9.06 -4.09
C HIS A 489 0.80 -9.30 -4.12
N ILE A 490 0.43 -10.56 -4.34
CA ILE A 490 -0.95 -11.04 -4.34
C ILE A 490 -1.07 -12.10 -3.25
N VAL A 491 -1.91 -11.87 -2.25
CA VAL A 491 -2.08 -12.76 -1.11
C VAL A 491 -3.32 -13.61 -1.30
N ALA A 492 -3.12 -14.92 -1.34
CA ALA A 492 -4.17 -15.93 -1.30
C ALA A 492 -4.13 -16.67 0.04
N THR A 493 -5.28 -17.15 0.50
CA THR A 493 -5.42 -17.81 1.81
C THR A 493 -5.13 -19.30 1.78
N THR A 494 -5.26 -19.94 0.61
CA THR A 494 -5.09 -21.39 0.42
C THR A 494 -4.53 -21.72 -0.97
N THR A 495 -4.00 -22.94 -1.11
CA THR A 495 -3.39 -23.42 -2.36
C THR A 495 -4.39 -23.50 -3.50
N SER A 496 -5.62 -23.98 -3.28
CA SER A 496 -6.68 -24.03 -4.31
C SER A 496 -7.09 -22.65 -4.78
N ALA A 497 -7.24 -21.68 -3.88
CA ALA A 497 -7.53 -20.29 -4.25
C ALA A 497 -6.38 -19.71 -5.09
N ALA A 498 -5.13 -19.90 -4.66
CA ALA A 498 -3.96 -19.48 -5.43
C ALA A 498 -3.89 -20.16 -6.80
N GLY A 499 -4.20 -21.45 -6.89
CA GLY A 499 -4.23 -22.22 -8.14
C GLY A 499 -5.23 -21.67 -9.14
N ILE A 500 -6.47 -21.40 -8.71
CA ILE A 500 -7.51 -20.81 -9.57
C ILE A 500 -7.07 -19.44 -10.09
N TYR A 501 -6.44 -18.62 -9.25
CA TYR A 501 -5.88 -17.34 -9.69
C TYR A 501 -4.73 -17.50 -10.66
N ALA A 502 -3.80 -18.42 -10.41
CA ALA A 502 -2.67 -18.69 -11.31
C ALA A 502 -3.12 -19.23 -12.67
N GLU A 503 -4.17 -20.05 -12.71
CA GLU A 503 -4.76 -20.58 -13.95
C GLU A 503 -5.41 -19.47 -14.80
N ASN A 504 -6.04 -18.47 -14.14
CA ASN A 504 -6.69 -17.36 -14.83
C ASN A 504 -5.74 -16.18 -15.13
N PHE A 505 -4.64 -16.03 -14.39
CA PHE A 505 -3.65 -14.96 -14.53
C PHE A 505 -2.21 -15.52 -14.46
N PRO A 506 -1.79 -16.33 -15.44
CA PRO A 506 -0.52 -17.08 -15.39
C PRO A 506 0.72 -16.18 -15.30
N ASP A 507 0.69 -15.01 -15.93
CA ASP A 507 1.79 -14.03 -15.94
C ASP A 507 2.06 -13.42 -14.54
N HIS A 508 1.17 -13.67 -13.58
CA HIS A 508 1.24 -13.13 -12.23
C HIS A 508 1.37 -14.20 -11.16
N ALA A 509 1.51 -15.47 -11.55
CA ALA A 509 1.63 -16.59 -10.63
C ALA A 509 2.82 -16.43 -9.67
N SER A 510 3.94 -15.84 -10.11
CA SER A 510 5.12 -15.60 -9.27
C SER A 510 4.93 -14.55 -8.18
N LYS A 511 3.84 -13.76 -8.23
CA LYS A 511 3.50 -12.76 -7.22
C LYS A 511 2.59 -13.31 -6.12
N LEU A 512 2.05 -14.53 -6.29
CA LEU A 512 1.16 -15.16 -5.32
C LEU A 512 1.92 -15.62 -4.07
N ILE A 513 1.42 -15.21 -2.91
CA ILE A 513 1.92 -15.58 -1.59
C ILE A 513 0.77 -16.17 -0.78
N LEU A 514 1.05 -17.26 -0.06
CA LEU A 514 0.07 -17.90 0.81
C LEU A 514 0.16 -17.29 2.22
N ILE A 515 -0.91 -16.63 2.66
CA ILE A 515 -1.07 -16.20 4.06
C ILE A 515 -2.46 -16.62 4.52
N GLU A 516 -2.51 -17.69 5.32
CA GLU A 516 -3.76 -18.15 5.93
C GLU A 516 -4.27 -17.12 6.95
N HIS A 517 -5.59 -17.00 7.07
CA HIS A 517 -6.19 -16.19 8.12
C HIS A 517 -5.85 -16.70 9.52
N GLY A 518 -5.43 -15.77 10.37
CA GLY A 518 -5.25 -15.98 11.80
C GLY A 518 -6.53 -15.72 12.58
N ARG A 519 -6.76 -16.46 13.65
CA ARG A 519 -7.89 -16.30 14.57
C ARG A 519 -7.45 -16.58 16.01
N ASP A 520 -7.97 -15.78 16.93
CA ASP A 520 -7.94 -16.07 18.35
C ASP A 520 -9.36 -16.43 18.78
N LEU A 521 -9.51 -17.60 19.41
CA LEU A 521 -10.78 -18.05 19.97
C LEU A 521 -10.78 -17.73 21.46
N SER A 522 -11.94 -17.34 22.00
CA SER A 522 -12.06 -16.96 23.41
C SER A 522 -11.78 -18.15 24.34
N THR A 523 -11.53 -17.86 25.62
CA THR A 523 -11.20 -18.85 26.66
C THR A 523 -12.27 -19.93 26.90
N ASN A 524 -13.42 -19.88 26.22
CA ASN A 524 -14.53 -20.82 26.38
C ASN A 524 -14.64 -21.84 25.21
N TRP A 525 -13.61 -21.95 24.38
CA TRP A 525 -13.55 -22.85 23.22
C TRP A 525 -12.76 -24.14 23.47
N ASP A 526 -12.67 -24.62 24.73
CA ASP A 526 -12.04 -25.91 25.05
C ASP A 526 -12.69 -27.05 24.24
N THR A 527 -11.93 -28.08 23.86
CA THR A 527 -12.47 -29.21 23.09
C THR A 527 -13.72 -29.81 23.76
N VAL A 528 -14.85 -29.85 23.03
CA VAL A 528 -16.14 -30.40 23.52
C VAL A 528 -16.04 -31.91 23.69
N ARG A 529 -15.32 -32.55 22.76
CA ARG A 529 -15.30 -34.02 22.60
C ARG A 529 -14.08 -34.71 23.19
N SER A 530 -13.21 -34.02 23.94
CA SER A 530 -11.99 -34.66 24.48
C SER A 530 -12.33 -35.81 25.43
N GLY A 531 -12.24 -37.04 24.93
CA GLY A 531 -12.45 -38.28 25.70
C GLY A 531 -13.91 -38.67 25.97
N ARG A 532 -14.89 -38.12 25.23
CA ARG A 532 -16.31 -38.54 25.34
C ARG A 532 -16.64 -39.65 24.35
N GLU A 533 -17.33 -40.69 24.80
CA GLU A 533 -17.91 -41.72 23.92
C GLU A 533 -19.07 -41.14 23.10
N ARG A 534 -19.23 -41.65 21.88
CA ARG A 534 -20.33 -41.29 21.00
C ARG A 534 -21.69 -41.60 21.65
N ARG A 535 -22.65 -40.67 21.54
CA ARG A 535 -24.04 -40.94 21.93
C ARG A 535 -24.62 -42.10 21.09
N PRO A 536 -25.25 -43.11 21.72
CA PRO A 536 -25.94 -44.17 20.99
C PRO A 536 -27.03 -43.61 20.07
N GLY A 537 -27.21 -44.19 18.88
CA GLY A 537 -28.25 -43.79 17.93
C GLY A 537 -27.72 -43.50 16.51
N PRO A 538 -28.53 -42.87 15.65
CA PRO A 538 -28.17 -42.53 14.27
C PRO A 538 -27.00 -41.55 14.22
N LEU A 539 -26.29 -41.50 13.09
CA LEU A 539 -25.21 -40.53 12.86
C LEU A 539 -25.75 -39.11 13.00
N ARG A 540 -25.12 -38.25 13.80
CA ARG A 540 -25.55 -36.85 13.97
C ARG A 540 -24.63 -35.88 13.24
N ILE A 541 -25.20 -35.05 12.37
CA ILE A 541 -24.43 -34.06 11.61
C ILE A 541 -24.99 -32.66 11.86
N ALA A 542 -24.19 -31.78 12.47
CA ALA A 542 -24.51 -30.37 12.65
C ALA A 542 -24.04 -29.55 11.45
N CYS A 543 -24.94 -28.82 10.81
CA CYS A 543 -24.68 -28.06 9.60
C CYS A 543 -24.90 -26.56 9.88
N PRO A 544 -23.89 -25.82 10.34
CA PRO A 544 -23.95 -24.38 10.52
C PRO A 544 -23.59 -23.63 9.22
N ALA A 545 -24.54 -22.87 8.67
CA ALA A 545 -24.28 -21.99 7.53
C ALA A 545 -25.33 -20.89 7.40
N ARG A 546 -25.04 -19.91 6.55
CA ARG A 546 -26.10 -19.13 5.89
C ARG A 546 -26.56 -19.90 4.66
N TRP A 547 -27.77 -20.45 4.67
CA TRP A 547 -28.21 -21.37 3.63
C TRP A 547 -28.63 -20.65 2.35
N ASP A 548 -27.65 -20.46 1.48
CA ASP A 548 -27.80 -20.02 0.10
C ASP A 548 -27.38 -21.12 -0.88
N VAL A 549 -27.69 -20.92 -2.17
CA VAL A 549 -27.42 -21.92 -3.21
C VAL A 549 -25.94 -22.32 -3.30
N HIS A 550 -25.02 -21.36 -3.19
CA HIS A 550 -23.58 -21.65 -3.21
C HIS A 550 -23.10 -22.42 -1.97
N LYS A 551 -23.83 -22.32 -0.84
CA LYS A 551 -23.59 -23.14 0.36
C LYS A 551 -24.20 -24.55 0.26
N GLY A 552 -24.71 -24.92 -0.91
CA GLY A 552 -25.16 -26.29 -1.22
C GLY A 552 -26.50 -26.64 -0.61
N ILE A 553 -27.44 -25.69 -0.49
CA ILE A 553 -28.77 -25.97 0.09
C ILE A 553 -29.49 -27.13 -0.60
N ASP A 554 -29.43 -27.22 -1.93
CA ASP A 554 -30.07 -28.29 -2.69
C ASP A 554 -29.29 -29.61 -2.59
N TYR A 555 -27.95 -29.54 -2.53
CA TYR A 555 -27.09 -30.69 -2.27
C TYR A 555 -27.43 -31.32 -0.91
N LEU A 556 -27.57 -30.51 0.14
CA LEU A 556 -27.91 -30.97 1.48
C LEU A 556 -29.33 -31.53 1.56
N ARG A 557 -30.32 -30.93 0.88
CA ARG A 557 -31.68 -31.52 0.80
C ARG A 557 -31.68 -32.91 0.20
N SER A 558 -30.98 -33.11 -0.92
CA SER A 558 -30.83 -34.44 -1.52
C SER A 558 -30.15 -35.41 -0.57
N LEU A 559 -29.11 -34.96 0.16
CA LEU A 559 -28.40 -35.79 1.12
C LEU A 559 -29.30 -36.20 2.31
N VAL A 560 -30.11 -35.28 2.82
CA VAL A 560 -31.13 -35.56 3.86
C VAL A 560 -32.13 -36.61 3.38
N GLU A 561 -32.67 -36.47 2.18
CA GLU A 561 -33.64 -37.43 1.61
C GLU A 561 -33.02 -38.83 1.42
N LEU A 562 -31.80 -38.89 0.89
CA LEU A 562 -31.10 -40.14 0.55
C LEU A 562 -30.58 -40.90 1.77
N THR A 563 -30.37 -40.22 2.90
CA THR A 563 -29.84 -40.81 4.14
C THR A 563 -30.91 -41.03 5.20
N SER A 564 -32.17 -40.69 4.91
CA SER A 564 -33.26 -40.89 5.85
C SER A 564 -33.68 -42.37 5.91
N PRO A 565 -33.95 -42.93 7.11
CA PRO A 565 -33.93 -42.31 8.43
C PRO A 565 -32.59 -42.49 9.20
N ASP A 566 -31.53 -42.97 8.57
CA ASP A 566 -30.31 -43.44 9.23
C ASP A 566 -29.38 -42.33 9.77
N VAL A 567 -29.55 -41.10 9.26
CA VAL A 567 -28.78 -39.91 9.69
C VAL A 567 -29.71 -38.85 10.28
N GLU A 568 -29.33 -38.28 11.41
CA GLU A 568 -29.99 -37.17 12.10
C GLU A 568 -29.27 -35.85 11.77
N TRP A 569 -29.99 -34.94 11.10
CA TRP A 569 -29.44 -33.70 10.57
C TRP A 569 -29.84 -32.50 11.42
N HIS A 570 -28.87 -31.79 11.99
CA HIS A 570 -29.10 -30.58 12.78
C HIS A 570 -28.73 -29.35 11.97
N ILE A 571 -29.72 -28.56 11.54
CA ILE A 571 -29.50 -27.44 10.64
C ILE A 571 -29.52 -26.13 11.43
N LEU A 572 -28.42 -25.36 11.34
CA LEU A 572 -28.24 -24.10 12.06
C LEU A 572 -27.98 -22.95 11.08
N GLY A 573 -28.45 -21.76 11.45
CA GLY A 573 -28.21 -20.50 10.76
C GLY A 573 -29.40 -19.97 9.94
N GLU A 574 -29.17 -18.88 9.23
CA GLU A 574 -30.18 -18.18 8.43
C GLU A 574 -30.68 -19.09 7.30
N ARG A 575 -31.99 -19.07 7.05
CA ARG A 575 -32.69 -19.88 6.03
C ARG A 575 -32.68 -21.40 6.29
N ALA A 576 -32.38 -21.84 7.51
CA ALA A 576 -32.41 -23.25 7.90
C ALA A 576 -33.78 -23.92 7.67
N GLU A 577 -34.87 -23.16 7.80
CA GLU A 577 -36.26 -23.63 7.59
C GLU A 577 -36.52 -24.18 6.19
N GLN A 578 -35.63 -23.89 5.25
CA GLN A 578 -35.70 -24.37 3.87
C GLN A 578 -35.22 -25.82 3.73
N ILE A 579 -34.54 -26.40 4.72
CA ILE A 579 -34.05 -27.78 4.71
C ILE A 579 -34.94 -28.57 5.66
N GLY A 580 -36.00 -29.18 5.12
CA GLY A 580 -36.91 -30.07 5.86
C GLY A 580 -36.70 -31.53 5.51
N GLY A 581 -37.25 -32.43 6.30
CA GLY A 581 -37.16 -33.87 6.06
C GLY A 581 -37.43 -34.68 7.31
N GLN A 582 -37.52 -36.00 7.14
CA GLN A 582 -37.53 -36.92 8.28
C GLN A 582 -36.13 -36.97 8.92
N ASN A 583 -36.07 -36.89 10.26
CA ASN A 583 -34.84 -36.78 11.05
C ASN A 583 -34.02 -35.50 10.82
N VAL A 584 -34.71 -34.39 10.54
CA VAL A 584 -34.12 -33.04 10.55
C VAL A 584 -34.57 -32.27 11.80
N VAL A 585 -33.61 -31.67 12.50
CA VAL A 585 -33.82 -30.78 13.64
C VAL A 585 -33.35 -29.37 13.29
N LEU A 586 -34.25 -28.40 13.36
CA LEU A 586 -33.97 -27.00 13.04
C LEU A 586 -33.63 -26.22 14.32
N HIS A 587 -32.47 -25.55 14.33
CA HIS A 587 -32.00 -24.75 15.48
C HIS A 587 -32.16 -23.25 15.28
N GLY A 588 -32.52 -22.82 14.06
CA GLY A 588 -32.67 -21.41 13.71
C GLY A 588 -31.34 -20.66 13.64
N GLU A 589 -31.42 -19.33 13.63
CA GLU A 589 -30.25 -18.46 13.63
C GLU A 589 -29.47 -18.55 14.93
N TYR A 590 -28.14 -18.50 14.84
CA TYR A 590 -27.24 -18.50 15.99
C TYR A 590 -26.21 -17.38 15.84
N ASN A 591 -25.73 -16.87 16.96
CA ASN A 591 -24.54 -16.03 17.00
C ASN A 591 -23.32 -16.90 17.32
N ARG A 592 -22.13 -16.38 17.02
CA ARG A 592 -20.87 -17.12 17.18
C ARG A 592 -20.66 -17.68 18.60
N ASP A 593 -20.99 -16.89 19.62
CA ASP A 593 -20.80 -17.30 21.03
C ASP A 593 -21.75 -18.42 21.45
N SER A 594 -22.85 -18.60 20.71
CA SER A 594 -23.83 -19.66 20.94
C SER A 594 -23.49 -20.96 20.21
N LEU A 595 -22.51 -20.97 19.31
CA LEU A 595 -22.15 -22.18 18.56
C LEU A 595 -21.68 -23.30 19.48
N ARG A 596 -20.82 -22.99 20.46
CA ARG A 596 -20.31 -23.97 21.43
C ARG A 596 -21.45 -24.62 22.23
N PRO A 597 -22.33 -23.87 22.93
CA PRO A 597 -23.46 -24.45 23.64
C PRO A 597 -24.35 -25.33 22.75
N LEU A 598 -24.67 -24.89 21.53
CA LEU A 598 -25.49 -25.67 20.59
C LEU A 598 -24.80 -26.97 20.20
N VAL A 599 -23.51 -26.93 19.93
CA VAL A 599 -22.71 -28.11 19.60
C VAL A 599 -22.63 -29.09 20.78
N ASP A 600 -22.51 -28.62 22.02
CA ASP A 600 -22.51 -29.48 23.21
C ASP A 600 -23.90 -30.13 23.46
N GLU A 601 -24.98 -29.39 23.19
CA GLU A 601 -26.35 -29.90 23.26
C GLU A 601 -26.60 -31.01 22.21
N ILE A 602 -26.28 -30.70 20.95
CA ILE A 602 -26.45 -31.61 19.81
C ILE A 602 -25.56 -32.86 19.96
N ASP A 603 -24.32 -32.65 20.43
CA ASP A 603 -23.24 -33.65 20.44
C ASP A 603 -23.09 -34.36 19.07
N PRO A 604 -22.74 -33.59 18.03
CA PRO A 604 -22.69 -34.11 16.67
C PRO A 604 -21.45 -35.00 16.47
N ASP A 605 -21.59 -36.00 15.60
CA ASP A 605 -20.48 -36.82 15.11
C ASP A 605 -19.61 -36.03 14.12
N PHE A 606 -20.24 -35.19 13.29
CA PHE A 606 -19.56 -34.32 12.34
C PHE A 606 -20.18 -32.91 12.32
N ILE A 607 -19.35 -31.93 11.99
CA ILE A 607 -19.83 -30.68 11.41
C ILE A 607 -19.85 -30.82 9.88
N GLY A 608 -21.00 -30.55 9.25
CA GLY A 608 -21.22 -30.70 7.81
C GLY A 608 -21.04 -29.40 7.04
N LEU A 609 -20.15 -29.38 6.04
CA LEU A 609 -19.86 -28.22 5.17
C LEU A 609 -20.01 -28.58 3.68
N PHE A 610 -21.17 -28.30 3.09
CA PHE A 610 -21.53 -28.81 1.75
C PHE A 610 -21.53 -27.75 0.64
N SER A 611 -20.67 -26.75 0.74
CA SER A 611 -20.54 -25.69 -0.26
C SER A 611 -20.18 -26.24 -1.65
N ILE A 612 -20.93 -25.85 -2.67
CA ILE A 612 -20.73 -26.32 -4.06
C ILE A 612 -19.74 -25.45 -4.86
N TRP A 613 -19.13 -24.48 -4.19
CA TRP A 613 -18.14 -23.58 -4.77
C TRP A 613 -16.84 -23.67 -3.97
N PRO A 614 -15.69 -23.38 -4.59
CA PRO A 614 -14.41 -23.44 -3.88
C PRO A 614 -14.27 -22.24 -2.95
N GLU A 615 -14.76 -22.32 -1.72
CA GLU A 615 -14.48 -21.27 -0.74
C GLU A 615 -12.97 -20.96 -0.69
N THR A 616 -12.61 -19.68 -0.59
CA THR A 616 -11.20 -19.24 -0.46
C THR A 616 -10.67 -19.48 0.95
N TYR A 617 -11.55 -19.43 1.95
CA TYR A 617 -11.29 -19.78 3.33
C TYR A 617 -12.60 -20.13 4.06
N SER A 618 -12.54 -20.99 5.08
CA SER A 618 -13.70 -21.35 5.91
C SER A 618 -13.40 -21.13 7.40
N HIS A 619 -14.05 -20.12 7.99
CA HIS A 619 -13.99 -19.88 9.43
C HIS A 619 -14.71 -21.00 10.21
N THR A 620 -15.81 -21.51 9.67
CA THR A 620 -16.59 -22.58 10.29
C THR A 620 -15.78 -23.89 10.41
N LEU A 621 -14.90 -24.19 9.45
CA LEU A 621 -13.95 -25.31 9.57
C LEU A 621 -13.00 -25.12 10.75
N THR A 622 -12.44 -23.91 10.91
CA THR A 622 -11.55 -23.57 12.03
C THR A 622 -12.29 -23.70 13.37
N GLU A 623 -13.54 -23.26 13.43
CA GLU A 623 -14.40 -23.37 14.62
C GLU A 623 -14.75 -24.83 14.95
N ALA A 624 -15.02 -25.67 13.94
CA ALA A 624 -15.29 -27.09 14.13
C ALA A 624 -14.09 -27.82 14.78
N TRP A 625 -12.89 -27.58 14.25
CA TRP A 625 -11.66 -28.16 14.80
C TRP A 625 -11.31 -27.62 16.18
N ALA A 626 -11.57 -26.35 16.46
CA ALA A 626 -11.42 -25.80 17.81
C ALA A 626 -12.28 -26.55 18.84
N LEU A 627 -13.50 -26.92 18.46
CA LEU A 627 -14.42 -27.69 19.30
C LEU A 627 -14.04 -29.18 19.38
N GLY A 628 -13.01 -29.60 18.63
CA GLY A 628 -12.54 -30.98 18.56
C GLY A 628 -13.40 -31.88 17.67
N ILE A 629 -14.24 -31.31 16.81
CA ILE A 629 -15.23 -32.07 16.03
C ILE A 629 -14.73 -32.28 14.61
N PRO A 630 -14.70 -33.53 14.11
CA PRO A 630 -14.41 -33.81 12.71
C PRO A 630 -15.38 -33.12 11.76
N VAL A 631 -14.90 -32.80 10.57
CA VAL A 631 -15.73 -32.18 9.53
C VAL A 631 -16.03 -33.18 8.41
N LEU A 632 -17.28 -33.22 7.96
CA LEU A 632 -17.66 -33.84 6.70
C LEU A 632 -17.90 -32.73 5.69
N ALA A 633 -17.17 -32.72 4.59
CA ALA A 633 -17.28 -31.65 3.60
C ALA A 633 -17.28 -32.14 2.17
N THR A 634 -17.82 -31.30 1.29
CA THR A 634 -17.65 -31.48 -0.16
C THR A 634 -16.19 -31.27 -0.56
N ASP A 635 -15.73 -32.05 -1.53
CA ASP A 635 -14.35 -32.03 -2.02
C ASP A 635 -14.10 -30.86 -2.99
N ILE A 636 -14.08 -29.64 -2.45
CA ILE A 636 -13.84 -28.43 -3.23
C ILE A 636 -13.20 -27.30 -2.41
N GLY A 637 -12.25 -26.59 -3.02
CA GLY A 637 -11.64 -25.36 -2.51
C GLY A 637 -10.91 -25.49 -1.16
N ALA A 638 -10.90 -24.39 -0.40
CA ALA A 638 -10.13 -24.26 0.83
C ALA A 638 -10.51 -25.27 1.92
N VAL A 639 -11.79 -25.66 1.99
CA VAL A 639 -12.23 -26.65 2.98
C VAL A 639 -11.54 -27.99 2.70
N ALA A 640 -11.52 -28.40 1.43
CA ALA A 640 -10.90 -29.65 1.02
C ALA A 640 -9.37 -29.63 1.14
N ASP A 641 -8.70 -28.53 0.75
CA ASP A 641 -7.26 -28.37 0.95
C ASP A 641 -6.85 -28.57 2.40
N ARG A 642 -7.58 -27.89 3.31
CA ARG A 642 -7.28 -27.91 4.73
C ARG A 642 -7.55 -29.29 5.32
N ILE A 643 -8.67 -29.93 4.96
CA ILE A 643 -8.96 -31.31 5.41
C ILE A 643 -7.88 -32.28 4.92
N ARG A 644 -7.41 -32.19 3.67
CA ARG A 644 -6.30 -33.03 3.17
C ARG A 644 -4.99 -32.80 3.92
N ALA A 645 -4.67 -31.54 4.23
CA ALA A 645 -3.44 -31.19 4.94
C ALA A 645 -3.45 -31.64 6.41
N HIS A 646 -4.59 -31.50 7.10
CA HIS A 646 -4.70 -31.77 8.53
C HIS A 646 -5.23 -33.16 8.88
N GLY A 647 -6.03 -33.78 8.01
CA GLY A 647 -6.70 -35.05 8.26
C GLY A 647 -7.80 -34.98 9.33
N GLY A 648 -8.31 -33.79 9.66
CA GLY A 648 -9.37 -33.55 10.66
C GLY A 648 -10.80 -33.68 10.13
N GLY A 649 -11.00 -34.46 9.06
CA GLY A 649 -12.32 -34.61 8.44
C GLY A 649 -12.33 -35.57 7.25
N HIS A 650 -13.50 -35.72 6.64
CA HIS A 650 -13.75 -36.53 5.45
C HIS A 650 -14.28 -35.67 4.30
N LEU A 651 -13.95 -36.08 3.08
CA LEU A 651 -14.36 -35.42 1.85
C LEU A 651 -15.31 -36.31 1.06
N VAL A 652 -16.39 -35.71 0.55
CA VAL A 652 -17.38 -36.35 -0.31
C VAL A 652 -17.49 -35.63 -1.67
N PRO A 653 -17.87 -36.33 -2.75
CA PRO A 653 -17.96 -35.73 -4.08
C PRO A 653 -18.95 -34.56 -4.13
N VAL A 654 -18.51 -33.40 -4.65
CA VAL A 654 -19.34 -32.19 -4.77
C VAL A 654 -20.46 -32.31 -5.82
N ASP A 655 -20.28 -33.20 -6.80
CA ASP A 655 -21.17 -33.39 -7.94
C ASP A 655 -22.18 -34.53 -7.77
N SER A 656 -22.08 -35.31 -6.67
CA SER A 656 -22.94 -36.47 -6.43
C SER A 656 -23.37 -36.59 -4.96
N PRO A 657 -24.53 -36.03 -4.59
CA PRO A 657 -25.16 -36.28 -3.28
C PRO A 657 -25.41 -37.77 -3.02
N ALA A 658 -25.66 -38.56 -4.07
CA ALA A 658 -25.87 -40.00 -3.96
C ALA A 658 -24.60 -40.73 -3.49
N ALA A 659 -23.44 -40.42 -4.08
CA ALA A 659 -22.17 -41.01 -3.64
C ALA A 659 -21.83 -40.58 -2.20
N ALA A 660 -22.15 -39.33 -1.83
CA ALA A 660 -22.00 -38.86 -0.46
C ALA A 660 -22.94 -39.58 0.53
N ALA A 661 -24.18 -39.87 0.12
CA ALA A 661 -25.13 -40.65 0.92
C ALA A 661 -24.64 -42.09 1.11
N GLU A 662 -24.18 -42.74 0.03
CA GLU A 662 -23.59 -44.09 0.10
C GLU A 662 -22.40 -44.13 1.07
N TYR A 663 -21.52 -43.12 1.01
CA TYR A 663 -20.41 -42.98 1.95
C TYR A 663 -20.87 -42.90 3.41
N LEU A 664 -21.90 -42.09 3.69
CA LEU A 664 -22.47 -41.94 5.04
C LEU A 664 -23.12 -43.23 5.56
N LEU A 665 -23.83 -43.95 4.70
CA LEU A 665 -24.57 -45.16 5.06
C LEU A 665 -23.67 -46.39 5.28
N GLN A 666 -22.40 -46.35 4.84
CA GLN A 666 -21.44 -47.43 5.08
C GLN A 666 -20.94 -47.53 6.54
N GLN A 667 -21.38 -46.62 7.43
CA GLN A 667 -21.22 -46.63 8.90
C GLN A 667 -19.81 -46.73 9.50
N ASN A 668 -18.75 -46.85 8.71
CA ASN A 668 -17.37 -47.01 9.21
C ASN A 668 -16.63 -45.68 9.47
N LEU A 669 -17.33 -44.55 9.48
CA LEU A 669 -16.75 -43.20 9.50
C LEU A 669 -16.38 -42.69 10.89
N ILE A 670 -16.96 -43.27 11.95
CA ILE A 670 -17.01 -42.60 13.26
C ILE A 670 -15.90 -43.07 14.21
N ASP A 671 -15.17 -44.13 13.87
CA ASP A 671 -14.12 -44.72 14.73
C ASP A 671 -12.71 -44.70 14.10
N GLU A 672 -12.48 -43.83 13.11
CA GLU A 672 -11.12 -43.51 12.71
C GLU A 672 -10.48 -42.63 13.78
N ALA A 673 -9.94 -43.26 14.82
CA ALA A 673 -9.29 -42.57 15.94
C ALA A 673 -8.23 -41.56 15.48
N ALA A 674 -7.69 -41.66 14.26
CA ALA A 674 -6.82 -40.67 13.64
C ALA A 674 -7.54 -39.34 13.34
N VAL A 675 -8.73 -39.36 12.74
CA VAL A 675 -9.50 -38.16 12.37
C VAL A 675 -9.92 -37.37 13.62
N LEU A 676 -10.43 -38.07 14.64
CA LEU A 676 -10.78 -37.49 15.93
C LEU A 676 -9.57 -36.90 16.67
N ARG A 677 -8.41 -37.58 16.60
CA ARG A 677 -7.16 -37.03 17.17
C ARG A 677 -6.69 -35.79 16.43
N ASN A 678 -6.79 -35.78 15.10
CA ASN A 678 -6.34 -34.67 14.26
C ASN A 678 -7.23 -33.44 14.45
N SER A 679 -8.56 -33.60 14.47
CA SER A 679 -9.49 -32.50 14.78
C SER A 679 -9.18 -31.89 16.15
N ALA A 680 -8.93 -32.70 17.18
CA ALA A 680 -8.64 -32.24 18.54
C ALA A 680 -7.23 -31.65 18.75
N ARG A 681 -6.26 -31.91 17.87
CA ARG A 681 -4.87 -31.42 17.97
C ARG A 681 -4.54 -30.28 17.01
N THR A 682 -5.51 -29.81 16.23
CA THR A 682 -5.24 -28.83 15.19
C THR A 682 -4.79 -27.51 15.81
N SER A 683 -3.53 -27.12 15.55
CA SER A 683 -3.04 -25.79 15.89
C SER A 683 -3.73 -24.78 14.97
N ILE A 684 -4.62 -23.98 15.54
CA ILE A 684 -5.28 -22.89 14.84
C ILE A 684 -4.27 -21.76 14.71
N ARG A 685 -4.09 -21.29 13.48
CA ARG A 685 -3.24 -20.14 13.21
C ARG A 685 -3.75 -18.93 14.00
N THR A 686 -2.88 -18.29 14.78
CA THR A 686 -3.23 -17.13 15.60
C THR A 686 -3.27 -15.85 14.78
N ARG A 687 -3.96 -14.80 15.29
CA ARG A 687 -3.94 -13.48 14.64
C ARG A 687 -2.52 -12.90 14.56
N GLU A 688 -1.74 -13.07 15.63
CA GLU A 688 -0.34 -12.66 15.71
C GLU A 688 0.52 -13.32 14.62
N ALA A 689 0.41 -14.64 14.43
CA ALA A 689 1.18 -15.33 13.38
C ALA A 689 0.78 -14.90 11.96
N MET A 690 -0.48 -14.54 11.73
CA MET A 690 -0.91 -13.94 10.46
C MET A 690 -0.32 -12.53 10.30
N ALA A 691 -0.37 -11.70 11.34
CA ALA A 691 0.14 -10.33 11.33
C ALA A 691 1.63 -10.29 11.02
N GLN A 692 2.44 -11.14 11.65
CA GLN A 692 3.89 -11.24 11.38
C GLN A 692 4.24 -11.54 9.92
N ASP A 693 3.44 -12.36 9.24
CA ASP A 693 3.61 -12.63 7.81
C ASP A 693 3.27 -11.41 6.95
N TYR A 694 2.18 -10.70 7.26
CA TYR A 694 1.86 -9.45 6.59
C TYR A 694 2.90 -8.35 6.87
N ALA A 695 3.39 -8.22 8.10
CA ALA A 695 4.46 -7.29 8.46
C ALA A 695 5.72 -7.49 7.62
N ARG A 696 6.11 -8.75 7.39
CA ARG A 696 7.21 -9.09 6.47
C ARG A 696 6.91 -8.62 5.04
N VAL A 697 5.75 -8.97 4.49
CA VAL A 697 5.34 -8.54 3.14
C VAL A 697 5.31 -7.01 3.02
N TYR A 698 4.83 -6.30 4.04
CA TYR A 698 4.74 -4.84 4.02
C TYR A 698 6.10 -4.18 3.98
N ARG A 699 7.05 -4.67 4.80
CA ARG A 699 8.44 -4.20 4.77
C ARG A 699 9.09 -4.43 3.41
N GLU A 700 8.97 -5.64 2.85
CA GLU A 700 9.50 -6.00 1.52
C GLU A 700 8.84 -5.22 0.36
N THR A 701 7.60 -4.75 0.58
CA THR A 701 6.86 -3.94 -0.39
C THR A 701 7.31 -2.48 -0.39
N ARG A 702 7.42 -1.86 0.79
CA ARG A 702 7.80 -0.44 0.94
C ARG A 702 9.27 -0.19 0.62
N ILE A 703 10.13 -1.09 1.09
CA ILE A 703 11.56 -1.08 0.82
C ILE A 703 11.85 -2.38 0.08
N PRO A 704 11.79 -2.38 -1.26
CA PRO A 704 12.22 -3.51 -2.06
C PRO A 704 13.60 -3.97 -1.60
N ARG A 705 13.68 -5.15 -0.96
CA ARG A 705 14.97 -5.77 -0.63
C ARG A 705 15.71 -6.00 -1.94
N SER A 706 16.66 -5.14 -2.25
CA SER A 706 17.71 -5.46 -3.21
C SER A 706 18.80 -6.22 -2.45
N TYR A 707 18.83 -7.54 -2.64
CA TYR A 707 19.95 -8.46 -2.40
C TYR A 707 20.19 -9.00 -0.96
N PRO A 708 20.82 -10.19 -0.85
CA PRO A 708 20.83 -11.02 0.35
C PRO A 708 21.48 -10.33 1.53
N GLU A 709 21.04 -10.68 2.73
CA GLU A 709 21.75 -10.40 3.98
C GLU A 709 23.20 -10.91 3.89
N LEU A 710 24.11 -10.08 3.41
CA LEU A 710 25.54 -10.24 3.67
C LEU A 710 25.81 -9.66 5.05
N LEU A 711 25.74 -10.57 6.03
CA LEU A 711 26.50 -10.55 7.28
C LEU A 711 26.38 -9.29 8.14
N VAL A 712 25.35 -9.27 9.01
CA VAL A 712 25.53 -8.73 10.37
C VAL A 712 25.70 -9.93 11.31
N THR A 713 26.89 -10.51 11.27
CA THR A 713 27.48 -11.14 12.45
C THR A 713 28.40 -10.11 13.09
N GLN A 714 27.93 -9.45 14.14
CA GLN A 714 28.69 -9.23 15.37
C GLN A 714 27.72 -9.33 16.55
#